data_AF-A0A090Q8V0-F1
#
_entry.id   AF-A0A090Q8V0-F1
#
_cell.length_a   1.000
_cell.length_b   1.000
_cell.length_c   1.000
_cell.angle_alpha   90.00
_cell.angle_beta   90.00
_cell.angle_gamma   90.00
#
_symmetry.space_group_name_H-M   'P 1'
#
loop_
_entity.id
_entity.type
_entity.pdbx_description
1 polymer ?
#
loop_
_entity_poly.entity_id
_entity_poly.type
_entity_poly.pdbx_seq_one_letter_code
_entity_poly.pdbx_strand_id
1 'polypeptide(L)'
;MKAKDFEELNFKIEVTKDDYPELKMEMKKDSIQEDILYFRGQVADDYGIRRIQLVYFESDNNGSQQIYEIGKNRGTFDQFLFTFPGNLPLKGGKNYQFYFEVVDNDAVNNFKSAKSQVYGFKKSTKEEEQQKQLKDQKESLEELEKSLLEQEKQQEELKEISQEQIEKKQRGFNDKKKLEQALKNQQEQEREMRQQMEKMRDNLEKSNPEKDPMKEALKERLQQSEEEIKKNEELLKELQEYQDKLSKEDLKEKIEKAQKNSKQQKRNLKQLLELTKMYYVTQKYEQMIDKLKDIAQQQEDQSKKEGDKNKKSEQDKLNEAYKKWEKELQELEKENNGLKKPMKLDFDPLNSPEIKKEQQESSDDLENSKTQDASKKQKSAADKMKEQAQAMKAQMSSGKSEKLKEDADMLRQILDNLIVFSKEQENVLNGVKNLNRNSPNFGKKLKIQKDLEKAFKHVDDSLFALASRNPEVGIEINREVTDIYYYIDKSLVQLSDFEMNKGQISQQFTLNGANKLANLLSSAMDAMNNAMALPGKGEGEPGEGQSSGFQLPDIIKKQESLMKEGQDGKEGNDGKKPGDGEGKKPGEGKPGESGPPGQGGKDGQEGQSGEGGQSGEGGESGQGGKDGKGSTGESGQGGQGGEGGQGSNGEGSGSDGTSGKDGNDNGSGDSQEKRGYKESEEESGRIYEIYKRQQELRNQLEDMIRQEGLEGIVDDITDKMKAVERKLLDQGFNREVQNQMMEIQHDLLKLKDAELQQGKEDEREGNTNRKDFNNPTNAVLPDASMYFNSKEILNRQVLPLQQQYKQKVKEYFKEDGRL
;
A
#
# COMPACT_ATOMS: atom_id res chain seq x y z
N MET A 1 43.18 -14.69 -99.85
CA MET A 1 43.40 -15.93 -99.07
C MET A 1 42.13 -16.25 -98.30
N LYS A 2 41.78 -17.53 -98.11
CA LYS A 2 40.89 -17.96 -97.01
C LYS A 2 41.78 -18.63 -95.97
N ALA A 3 41.61 -18.31 -94.69
CA ALA A 3 42.22 -19.11 -93.63
C ALA A 3 41.63 -20.52 -93.70
N LYS A 4 42.48 -21.56 -93.59
CA LYS A 4 42.02 -22.96 -93.58
C LYS A 4 41.72 -23.46 -92.18
N ASP A 5 42.36 -22.86 -91.19
CA ASP A 5 42.31 -23.25 -89.79
C ASP A 5 41.66 -22.10 -89.01
N PHE A 6 40.37 -22.26 -88.72
CA PHE A 6 39.64 -21.47 -87.73
C PHE A 6 38.79 -22.42 -86.89
N GLU A 7 38.76 -22.20 -85.59
CA GLU A 7 38.03 -23.08 -84.66
C GLU A 7 36.64 -22.48 -84.41
N GLU A 8 35.59 -23.22 -84.82
CA GLU A 8 34.21 -22.74 -84.75
C GLU A 8 33.65 -22.93 -83.34
N LEU A 9 33.92 -21.95 -82.47
CA LEU A 9 33.48 -21.92 -81.08
C LEU A 9 31.95 -21.81 -80.99
N ASN A 10 31.31 -22.97 -80.87
CA ASN A 10 29.87 -23.13 -80.75
C ASN A 10 29.39 -22.77 -79.34
N PHE A 11 29.13 -21.49 -79.10
CA PHE A 11 28.59 -20.99 -77.82
C PHE A 11 27.10 -21.33 -77.66
N LYS A 12 26.77 -22.25 -76.74
CA LYS A 12 25.40 -22.39 -76.22
C LYS A 12 25.18 -21.32 -75.14
N ILE A 13 24.36 -20.32 -75.44
CA ILE A 13 23.83 -19.41 -74.41
C ILE A 13 22.63 -20.09 -73.76
N GLU A 14 22.71 -20.32 -72.45
CA GLU A 14 21.65 -20.90 -71.65
C GLU A 14 21.21 -19.86 -70.62
N VAL A 15 19.97 -19.38 -70.74
CA VAL A 15 19.42 -18.31 -69.90
C VAL A 15 18.63 -18.94 -68.76
N THR A 16 19.29 -19.10 -67.61
CA THR A 16 18.57 -19.35 -66.35
C THR A 16 17.72 -18.13 -66.03
N LYS A 17 16.47 -18.35 -65.63
CA LYS A 17 15.62 -17.28 -65.11
C LYS A 17 15.89 -17.15 -63.61
N ASP A 18 16.11 -15.91 -63.18
CA ASP A 18 16.15 -15.48 -61.79
C ASP A 18 14.80 -15.75 -61.08
N ASP A 19 14.85 -16.44 -59.94
CA ASP A 19 13.70 -17.02 -59.25
C ASP A 19 13.15 -16.07 -58.16
N TYR A 20 12.44 -16.55 -57.13
CA TYR A 20 11.95 -15.72 -56.02
C TYR A 20 12.68 -16.12 -54.72
N PRO A 21 13.01 -15.16 -53.83
CA PRO A 21 13.64 -15.46 -52.55
C PRO A 21 12.80 -16.42 -51.71
N GLU A 22 13.41 -17.45 -51.13
CA GLU A 22 12.76 -18.27 -50.11
C GLU A 22 12.79 -17.56 -48.74
N LEU A 23 11.67 -17.61 -48.03
CA LEU A 23 11.53 -17.16 -46.64
C LEU A 23 10.86 -18.27 -45.81
N LYS A 24 11.57 -18.79 -44.81
CA LYS A 24 11.08 -19.79 -43.85
C LYS A 24 11.07 -19.16 -42.45
N MET A 25 9.89 -19.06 -41.84
CA MET A 25 9.69 -18.44 -40.53
C MET A 25 9.21 -19.46 -39.50
N GLU A 26 9.91 -19.54 -38.38
CA GLU A 26 9.49 -20.22 -37.15
C GLU A 26 9.11 -19.17 -36.10
N MET A 27 8.07 -19.43 -35.32
CA MET A 27 7.60 -18.55 -34.25
C MET A 27 7.44 -19.35 -32.96
N LYS A 28 7.87 -18.76 -31.85
CA LYS A 28 7.66 -19.23 -30.48
C LYS A 28 7.07 -18.11 -29.63
N LYS A 29 6.22 -18.49 -28.68
CA LYS A 29 5.63 -17.62 -27.66
C LYS A 29 5.95 -18.20 -26.29
N ASP A 30 6.27 -17.35 -25.33
CA ASP A 30 6.45 -17.76 -23.94
C ASP A 30 5.08 -17.89 -23.24
N SER A 31 4.91 -18.89 -22.38
CA SER A 31 3.67 -19.09 -21.61
C SER A 31 3.52 -18.12 -20.43
N ILE A 32 4.61 -17.48 -20.01
CA ILE A 32 4.69 -16.53 -18.89
C ILE A 32 4.74 -15.09 -19.43
N GLN A 33 5.45 -14.85 -20.54
CA GLN A 33 5.49 -13.56 -21.25
C GLN A 33 4.66 -13.61 -22.54
N GLU A 34 3.33 -13.51 -22.38
CA GLU A 34 2.40 -13.61 -23.51
C GLU A 34 2.43 -12.44 -24.49
N ASP A 35 2.99 -11.30 -24.09
CA ASP A 35 3.10 -10.05 -24.83
C ASP A 35 4.39 -9.96 -25.66
N ILE A 36 5.18 -11.04 -25.72
CA ILE A 36 6.41 -11.14 -26.52
C ILE A 36 6.33 -12.37 -27.45
N LEU A 37 6.64 -12.13 -28.73
CA LEU A 37 6.69 -13.14 -29.79
C LEU A 37 8.10 -13.25 -30.35
N TYR A 38 8.68 -14.44 -30.28
CA TYR A 38 10.05 -14.74 -30.73
C TYR A 38 10.01 -15.39 -32.12
N PHE A 39 10.87 -14.93 -33.02
CA PHE A 39 10.93 -15.37 -34.41
C PHE A 39 12.33 -15.80 -34.83
N ARG A 40 12.40 -16.88 -35.60
CA ARG A 40 13.60 -17.33 -36.33
C ARG A 40 13.26 -17.35 -37.83
N GLY A 41 13.94 -16.51 -38.59
CA GLY A 41 13.81 -16.42 -40.05
C GLY A 41 15.05 -16.99 -40.74
N GLN A 42 14.85 -17.92 -41.67
CA GLN A 42 15.85 -18.41 -42.60
C GLN A 42 15.48 -17.96 -44.00
N VAL A 43 16.46 -17.42 -44.74
CA VAL A 43 16.23 -16.79 -46.03
C VAL A 43 17.29 -17.21 -47.04
N ALA A 44 16.87 -17.47 -48.27
CA ALA A 44 17.76 -17.89 -49.36
C ALA A 44 17.33 -17.25 -50.68
N ASP A 45 18.29 -16.99 -51.56
CA ASP A 45 18.10 -16.34 -52.86
C ASP A 45 19.26 -16.76 -53.78
N ASP A 46 19.01 -16.95 -55.08
CA ASP A 46 20.01 -17.45 -56.02
C ASP A 46 21.04 -16.38 -56.46
N TYR A 47 20.71 -15.08 -56.37
CA TYR A 47 21.60 -13.98 -56.76
C TYR A 47 21.93 -12.99 -55.62
N GLY A 48 21.10 -12.87 -54.59
CA GLY A 48 21.42 -12.29 -53.29
C GLY A 48 20.35 -11.39 -52.67
N ILE A 49 20.24 -11.41 -51.34
CA ILE A 49 19.16 -10.77 -50.58
C ILE A 49 19.47 -9.29 -50.32
N ARG A 50 18.75 -8.38 -50.98
CA ARG A 50 18.95 -6.93 -50.83
C ARG A 50 18.43 -6.39 -49.50
N ARG A 51 17.29 -6.85 -48.99
CA ARG A 51 16.81 -6.49 -47.65
C ARG A 51 15.84 -7.49 -47.04
N ILE A 52 15.82 -7.50 -45.72
CA ILE A 52 14.87 -8.20 -44.86
C ILE A 52 14.16 -7.12 -44.03
N GLN A 53 12.83 -7.08 -44.09
CA GLN A 53 12.02 -6.06 -43.43
C GLN A 53 10.80 -6.67 -42.73
N LEU A 54 10.37 -6.04 -41.64
CA LEU A 54 9.12 -6.28 -40.95
C LEU A 54 8.13 -5.17 -41.37
N VAL A 55 6.98 -5.55 -41.90
CA VAL A 55 5.89 -4.63 -42.21
C VAL A 55 4.78 -4.80 -41.18
N TYR A 56 4.36 -3.74 -40.50
CA TYR A 56 3.34 -3.76 -39.45
C TYR A 56 2.33 -2.61 -39.58
N PHE A 57 1.08 -2.85 -39.18
CA PHE A 57 -0.03 -1.90 -39.30
C PHE A 57 -1.12 -2.15 -38.25
N GLU A 58 -1.89 -1.12 -37.89
CA GLU A 58 -3.09 -1.29 -37.07
C GLU A 58 -4.14 -2.08 -37.89
N SER A 59 -4.73 -3.14 -37.31
CA SER A 59 -5.67 -4.04 -38.01
C SER A 59 -6.86 -3.30 -38.64
N ASP A 60 -7.28 -2.20 -38.01
CA ASP A 60 -8.41 -1.37 -38.42
C ASP A 60 -8.02 -0.37 -39.54
N ASN A 61 -6.72 -0.21 -39.84
CA ASN A 61 -6.20 0.74 -40.82
C ASN A 61 -5.02 0.15 -41.62
N ASN A 62 -5.36 -0.66 -42.61
CA ASN A 62 -4.40 -1.27 -43.55
C ASN A 62 -3.71 -0.24 -44.48
N GLY A 63 -4.09 1.04 -44.45
CA GLY A 63 -3.50 2.10 -45.28
C GLY A 63 -2.22 2.74 -44.74
N SER A 64 -1.92 2.58 -43.43
CA SER A 64 -0.77 3.23 -42.78
C SER A 64 0.33 2.25 -42.37
N GLN A 65 0.77 1.41 -43.32
CA GLN A 65 1.83 0.42 -43.08
C GLN A 65 3.15 1.07 -42.67
N GLN A 66 3.72 0.59 -41.57
CA GLN A 66 5.06 0.94 -41.08
C GLN A 66 6.03 -0.16 -41.48
N ILE A 67 7.28 0.22 -41.76
CA ILE A 67 8.34 -0.71 -42.15
C ILE A 67 9.52 -0.56 -41.20
N TYR A 68 9.88 -1.65 -40.52
CA TYR A 68 11.09 -1.76 -39.72
C TYR A 68 12.10 -2.63 -40.46
N GLU A 69 13.34 -2.17 -40.59
CA GLU A 69 14.38 -2.88 -41.35
C GLU A 69 15.21 -3.80 -40.44
N ILE A 70 15.29 -5.08 -40.79
CA ILE A 70 16.04 -6.11 -40.03
C ILE A 70 17.46 -6.28 -40.60
N GLY A 71 17.63 -6.08 -41.91
CA GLY A 71 18.94 -6.09 -42.56
C GLY A 71 18.92 -5.67 -44.01
N LYS A 72 20.08 -5.20 -44.50
CA LYS A 72 20.37 -4.90 -45.91
C LYS A 72 21.52 -5.76 -46.43
N ASN A 73 21.60 -5.90 -47.75
CA ASN A 73 22.72 -6.45 -48.53
C ASN A 73 23.32 -7.72 -47.90
N ARG A 74 22.45 -8.70 -47.68
CA ARG A 74 22.80 -10.05 -47.24
C ARG A 74 23.19 -10.89 -48.47
N GLY A 75 23.79 -12.06 -48.22
CA GLY A 75 24.24 -12.95 -49.30
C GLY A 75 23.10 -13.69 -49.99
N THR A 76 23.43 -14.78 -50.67
CA THR A 76 22.48 -15.79 -51.17
C THR A 76 21.83 -16.61 -50.06
N PHE A 77 22.30 -16.47 -48.81
CA PHE A 77 21.68 -17.04 -47.61
C PHE A 77 21.90 -16.12 -46.40
N ASP A 78 20.92 -16.09 -45.49
CA ASP A 78 21.04 -15.46 -44.18
C ASP A 78 20.09 -16.11 -43.16
N GLN A 79 20.37 -15.94 -41.87
CA GLN A 79 19.48 -16.33 -40.78
C GLN A 79 19.41 -15.24 -39.73
N PHE A 80 18.20 -14.79 -39.42
CA PHE A 80 17.94 -13.75 -38.43
C PHE A 80 17.06 -14.26 -37.29
N LEU A 81 17.21 -13.61 -36.14
CA LEU A 81 16.31 -13.72 -35.00
C LEU A 81 15.62 -12.37 -34.81
N PHE A 82 14.35 -12.37 -34.41
CA PHE A 82 13.59 -11.15 -34.17
C PHE A 82 12.62 -11.33 -32.99
N THR A 83 12.40 -10.26 -32.23
CA THR A 83 11.49 -10.26 -31.07
C THR A 83 10.47 -9.14 -31.26
N PHE A 84 9.18 -9.50 -31.40
CA PHE A 84 8.07 -8.55 -31.56
C PHE A 84 7.30 -8.43 -30.23
N PRO A 85 6.90 -7.24 -29.77
CA PRO A 85 7.09 -5.94 -30.42
C PRO A 85 8.50 -5.36 -30.26
N GLY A 86 9.28 -5.83 -29.28
CA GLY A 86 10.60 -5.27 -28.97
C GLY A 86 10.48 -3.77 -28.68
N ASN A 87 11.35 -2.97 -29.32
CA ASN A 87 11.39 -1.51 -29.13
C ASN A 87 10.53 -0.74 -30.15
N LEU A 88 9.57 -1.38 -30.82
CA LEU A 88 8.67 -0.72 -31.78
C LEU A 88 7.65 0.18 -31.04
N PRO A 89 7.45 1.43 -31.46
CA PRO A 89 6.48 2.35 -30.85
C PRO A 89 5.04 1.97 -31.24
N LEU A 90 4.50 0.93 -30.60
CA LEU A 90 3.10 0.52 -30.72
C LEU A 90 2.23 1.25 -29.70
N LYS A 91 1.02 1.63 -30.11
CA LYS A 91 0.04 2.26 -29.22
C LYS A 91 -0.68 1.19 -28.42
N GLY A 92 -0.90 1.44 -27.13
CA GLY A 92 -1.72 0.56 -26.29
C GLY A 92 -3.19 0.57 -26.71
N GLY A 93 -3.90 -0.52 -26.41
CA GLY A 93 -5.31 -0.72 -26.75
C GLY A 93 -5.56 -1.03 -28.23
N LYS A 94 -4.52 -1.38 -28.99
CA LYS A 94 -4.60 -1.58 -30.44
C LYS A 94 -4.21 -2.99 -30.87
N ASN A 95 -4.98 -3.49 -31.84
CA ASN A 95 -4.66 -4.69 -32.60
C ASN A 95 -3.74 -4.30 -33.76
N TYR A 96 -2.62 -5.01 -33.88
CA TYR A 96 -1.66 -4.91 -34.96
C TYR A 96 -1.61 -6.21 -35.76
N GLN A 97 -1.41 -6.08 -37.06
CA GLN A 97 -1.03 -7.16 -37.95
C GLN A 97 0.37 -6.88 -38.51
N PHE A 98 1.15 -7.94 -38.71
CA PHE A 98 2.49 -7.80 -39.27
C PHE A 98 2.94 -9.03 -40.06
N TYR A 99 3.88 -8.84 -40.98
CA TYR A 99 4.55 -9.90 -41.72
C TYR A 99 6.01 -9.53 -42.00
N PHE A 100 6.84 -10.56 -42.18
CA PHE A 100 8.21 -10.40 -42.63
C PHE A 100 8.25 -10.47 -44.16
N GLU A 101 9.05 -9.62 -44.78
CA GLU A 101 9.26 -9.56 -46.22
C GLU A 101 10.76 -9.57 -46.55
N VAL A 102 11.13 -10.39 -47.53
CA VAL A 102 12.48 -10.50 -48.09
C VAL A 102 12.43 -10.01 -49.52
N VAL A 103 13.41 -9.19 -49.91
CA VAL A 103 13.51 -8.59 -51.24
C VAL A 103 14.86 -8.94 -51.85
N ASP A 104 14.83 -9.44 -53.09
CA ASP A 104 16.01 -9.81 -53.88
C ASP A 104 16.85 -8.59 -54.32
N ASN A 105 17.94 -8.84 -55.04
CA ASN A 105 18.82 -7.80 -55.59
C ASN A 105 18.60 -7.47 -57.08
N ASP A 106 17.58 -8.01 -57.76
CA ASP A 106 17.35 -7.77 -59.19
C ASP A 106 16.88 -6.33 -59.49
N ALA A 107 17.86 -5.47 -59.70
CA ALA A 107 17.67 -4.10 -60.13
C ALA A 107 17.33 -3.95 -61.62
N VAL A 108 17.36 -5.03 -62.41
CA VAL A 108 17.19 -5.00 -63.87
C VAL A 108 15.77 -5.36 -64.28
N ASN A 109 15.17 -6.44 -63.75
CA ASN A 109 13.80 -6.85 -64.09
C ASN A 109 12.75 -6.41 -63.05
N ASN A 110 13.15 -5.58 -62.09
CA ASN A 110 12.44 -5.16 -60.88
C ASN A 110 12.45 -6.20 -59.75
N PHE A 111 12.74 -5.71 -58.54
CA PHE A 111 12.92 -6.54 -57.36
C PHE A 111 11.68 -7.38 -57.02
N LYS A 112 11.86 -8.69 -56.85
CA LYS A 112 10.83 -9.62 -56.37
C LYS A 112 10.86 -9.66 -54.84
N SER A 113 9.76 -10.07 -54.22
CA SER A 113 9.72 -10.31 -52.78
C SER A 113 8.91 -11.53 -52.39
N ALA A 114 9.27 -12.10 -51.25
CA ALA A 114 8.54 -13.16 -50.57
C ALA A 114 8.14 -12.70 -49.17
N LYS A 115 6.96 -13.15 -48.72
CA LYS A 115 6.33 -12.70 -47.47
C LYS A 115 5.98 -13.89 -46.58
N SER A 116 6.09 -13.71 -45.27
CA SER A 116 5.58 -14.67 -44.30
C SER A 116 4.05 -14.68 -44.30
N GLN A 117 3.46 -15.65 -43.59
CA GLN A 117 2.09 -15.49 -43.10
C GLN A 117 1.96 -14.19 -42.27
N VAL A 118 0.74 -13.65 -42.18
CA VAL A 118 0.44 -12.50 -41.33
C VAL A 118 0.24 -12.97 -39.89
N TYR A 119 0.96 -12.35 -38.97
CA TYR A 119 0.83 -12.55 -37.53
C TYR A 119 -0.01 -11.43 -36.93
N GLY A 120 -0.79 -11.75 -35.89
CA GLY A 120 -1.60 -10.79 -35.14
C GLY A 120 -1.06 -10.57 -33.73
N PHE A 121 -1.11 -9.34 -33.24
CA PHE A 121 -0.66 -8.96 -31.90
C PHE A 121 -1.56 -7.85 -31.34
N LYS A 122 -2.06 -8.00 -30.12
CA LYS A 122 -2.70 -6.89 -29.39
C LYS A 122 -1.70 -6.31 -28.40
N LYS A 123 -1.38 -5.02 -28.51
CA LYS A 123 -0.73 -4.32 -27.40
C LYS A 123 -1.81 -3.78 -26.48
N SER A 124 -1.81 -4.25 -25.24
CA SER A 124 -2.70 -3.74 -24.18
C SER A 124 -2.38 -2.29 -23.81
N THR A 125 -3.32 -1.57 -23.19
CA THR A 125 -3.00 -0.31 -22.48
C THR A 125 -2.35 -0.60 -21.12
N LYS A 126 -1.74 0.42 -20.48
CA LYS A 126 -1.28 0.30 -19.08
C LYS A 126 -2.41 -0.11 -18.14
N GLU A 127 -3.61 0.45 -18.32
CA GLU A 127 -4.80 0.08 -17.54
C GLU A 127 -5.23 -1.37 -17.77
N GLU A 128 -5.19 -1.88 -19.01
CA GLU A 128 -5.51 -3.28 -19.31
C GLU A 128 -4.46 -4.24 -18.72
N GLU A 129 -3.18 -3.84 -18.71
CA GLU A 129 -2.09 -4.59 -18.09
C GLU A 129 -2.24 -4.63 -16.56
N GLN A 130 -2.50 -3.48 -15.92
CA GLN A 130 -2.79 -3.38 -14.48
C GLN A 130 -4.08 -4.12 -14.08
N GLN A 131 -5.14 -4.07 -14.88
CA GLN A 131 -6.38 -4.82 -14.63
C GLN A 131 -6.19 -6.33 -14.79
N LYS A 132 -5.38 -6.79 -15.76
CA LYS A 132 -4.99 -8.21 -15.86
C LYS A 132 -4.18 -8.62 -14.63
N GLN A 133 -3.19 -7.84 -14.22
CA GLN A 133 -2.39 -8.13 -13.01
C GLN A 133 -3.24 -8.25 -11.75
N LEU A 134 -4.14 -7.30 -11.49
CA LEU A 134 -5.07 -7.39 -10.34
C LEU A 134 -5.99 -8.61 -10.44
N LYS A 135 -6.49 -8.96 -11.63
CA LYS A 135 -7.31 -10.16 -11.83
C LYS A 135 -6.52 -11.43 -11.53
N ASP A 136 -5.31 -11.56 -12.08
CA ASP A 136 -4.45 -12.73 -11.92
C ASP A 136 -3.99 -12.88 -10.45
N GLN A 137 -3.77 -11.77 -9.74
CA GLN A 137 -3.57 -11.74 -8.29
C GLN A 137 -4.81 -12.22 -7.51
N LYS A 138 -6.01 -11.72 -7.84
CA LYS A 138 -7.26 -12.14 -7.19
C LYS A 138 -7.54 -13.63 -7.38
N GLU A 139 -7.37 -14.15 -8.59
CA GLU A 139 -7.54 -15.59 -8.87
C GLU A 139 -6.52 -16.43 -8.08
N SER A 140 -5.27 -15.95 -7.94
CA SER A 140 -4.26 -16.59 -7.09
C SER A 140 -4.68 -16.61 -5.60
N LEU A 141 -5.23 -15.50 -5.08
CA LEU A 141 -5.74 -15.41 -3.70
C LEU A 141 -6.90 -16.37 -3.44
N GLU A 142 -7.81 -16.49 -4.40
CA GLU A 142 -8.92 -17.44 -4.33
C GLU A 142 -8.49 -18.90 -4.51
N GLU A 143 -7.39 -19.20 -5.21
CA GLU A 143 -6.79 -20.56 -5.24
C GLU A 143 -6.19 -20.92 -3.86
N LEU A 144 -5.34 -20.06 -3.30
CA LEU A 144 -4.68 -20.33 -2.00
C LEU A 144 -5.69 -20.47 -0.85
N GLU A 145 -6.77 -19.69 -0.86
CA GLU A 145 -7.83 -19.81 0.16
C GLU A 145 -8.55 -21.16 0.11
N LYS A 146 -8.76 -21.74 -1.08
CA LYS A 146 -9.34 -23.08 -1.26
C LYS A 146 -8.37 -24.16 -0.79
N SER A 147 -7.11 -24.11 -1.22
CA SER A 147 -6.11 -25.12 -0.86
C SER A 147 -5.68 -25.04 0.61
N LEU A 148 -5.82 -23.88 1.27
CA LEU A 148 -5.75 -23.77 2.74
C LEU A 148 -6.87 -24.54 3.43
N LEU A 149 -8.12 -24.42 2.97
CA LEU A 149 -9.28 -25.15 3.53
C LEU A 149 -9.17 -26.66 3.32
N GLU A 150 -8.48 -27.10 2.27
CA GLU A 150 -8.17 -28.51 2.01
C GLU A 150 -7.00 -29.00 2.89
N GLN A 151 -5.96 -28.17 3.07
CA GLN A 151 -4.87 -28.44 4.01
C GLN A 151 -5.39 -28.58 5.46
N GLU A 152 -6.45 -27.87 5.86
CA GLU A 152 -7.07 -28.08 7.19
C GLU A 152 -7.60 -29.51 7.35
N LYS A 153 -8.34 -30.02 6.35
CA LYS A 153 -8.97 -31.34 6.39
C LYS A 153 -7.93 -32.47 6.37
N GLN A 154 -6.89 -32.34 5.54
CA GLN A 154 -5.81 -33.34 5.47
C GLN A 154 -4.98 -33.39 6.75
N GLN A 155 -4.74 -32.25 7.41
CA GLN A 155 -4.08 -32.22 8.71
C GLN A 155 -4.90 -32.95 9.79
N GLU A 156 -6.24 -32.85 9.75
CA GLU A 156 -7.13 -33.56 10.66
C GLU A 156 -7.18 -35.07 10.35
N GLU A 157 -7.31 -35.48 9.08
CA GLU A 157 -7.24 -36.89 8.66
C GLU A 157 -5.89 -37.53 9.05
N LEU A 158 -4.77 -36.86 8.75
CA LEU A 158 -3.44 -37.33 9.12
C LEU A 158 -3.29 -37.45 10.65
N LYS A 159 -3.91 -36.56 11.44
CA LYS A 159 -3.89 -36.61 12.90
C LYS A 159 -4.67 -37.81 13.44
N GLU A 160 -5.90 -38.03 12.97
CA GLU A 160 -6.72 -39.18 13.38
C GLU A 160 -6.05 -40.51 13.01
N ILE A 161 -5.58 -40.66 11.76
CA ILE A 161 -4.86 -41.85 11.31
C ILE A 161 -3.59 -42.04 12.16
N SER A 162 -2.82 -40.99 12.41
CA SER A 162 -1.62 -41.08 13.25
C SER A 162 -1.92 -41.58 14.66
N GLN A 163 -2.97 -41.07 15.30
CA GLN A 163 -3.40 -41.54 16.62
C GLN A 163 -3.84 -43.01 16.58
N GLU A 164 -4.67 -43.41 15.61
CA GLU A 164 -5.09 -44.81 15.39
C GLU A 164 -3.87 -45.77 15.27
N GLN A 165 -2.83 -45.34 14.55
CA GLN A 165 -1.62 -46.14 14.29
C GLN A 165 -0.62 -46.15 15.45
N ILE A 166 -0.54 -45.05 16.21
CA ILE A 166 0.35 -44.90 17.37
C ILE A 166 -0.21 -45.60 18.61
N GLU A 167 -1.52 -45.83 18.71
CA GLU A 167 -2.08 -46.59 19.84
C GLU A 167 -1.93 -48.10 19.67
N LYS A 168 -2.10 -48.64 18.44
CA LYS A 168 -2.04 -50.09 18.17
C LYS A 168 -0.74 -50.76 18.63
N LYS A 169 -0.85 -51.96 19.23
CA LYS A 169 0.31 -52.75 19.68
C LYS A 169 1.12 -53.35 18.52
N GLN A 170 0.48 -53.61 17.38
CA GLN A 170 1.11 -54.02 16.13
C GLN A 170 0.37 -53.35 14.96
N ARG A 171 1.11 -52.88 13.95
CA ARG A 171 0.56 -52.28 12.72
C ARG A 171 0.48 -53.34 11.62
N GLY A 172 -0.72 -53.63 11.11
CA GLY A 172 -0.90 -54.52 9.96
C GLY A 172 -0.42 -53.90 8.63
N PHE A 173 -0.55 -54.65 7.52
CA PHE A 173 -0.22 -54.12 6.18
C PHE A 173 -1.15 -52.96 5.78
N ASN A 174 -2.47 -53.12 5.96
CA ASN A 174 -3.46 -52.07 5.65
C ASN A 174 -3.26 -50.82 6.52
N ASP A 175 -2.84 -51.01 7.76
CA ASP A 175 -2.50 -49.97 8.74
C ASP A 175 -1.33 -49.10 8.29
N LYS A 176 -0.19 -49.73 7.93
CA LYS A 176 0.98 -49.05 7.35
C LYS A 176 0.61 -48.29 6.08
N LYS A 177 -0.21 -48.92 5.22
CA LYS A 177 -0.63 -48.34 3.93
C LYS A 177 -1.61 -47.17 4.08
N LYS A 178 -2.50 -47.17 5.10
CA LYS A 178 -3.30 -45.98 5.46
C LYS A 178 -2.38 -44.80 5.76
N LEU A 179 -1.40 -44.99 6.64
CA LEU A 179 -0.46 -43.94 7.05
C LEU A 179 0.43 -43.50 5.87
N GLU A 180 0.89 -44.43 5.04
CA GLU A 180 1.63 -44.13 3.80
C GLU A 180 0.83 -43.21 2.87
N GLN A 181 -0.45 -43.53 2.65
CA GLN A 181 -1.34 -42.73 1.81
C GLN A 181 -1.63 -41.35 2.42
N ALA A 182 -1.86 -41.25 3.74
CA ALA A 182 -2.09 -39.98 4.42
C ALA A 182 -0.86 -39.06 4.38
N LEU A 183 0.33 -39.62 4.61
CA LEU A 183 1.60 -38.90 4.46
C LEU A 183 1.84 -38.44 3.01
N LYS A 184 1.53 -39.30 2.02
CA LYS A 184 1.61 -38.92 0.60
C LYS A 184 0.63 -37.81 0.25
N ASN A 185 -0.62 -37.89 0.69
CA ASN A 185 -1.64 -36.86 0.43
C ASN A 185 -1.16 -35.50 0.96
N GLN A 186 -0.72 -35.45 2.24
CA GLN A 186 -0.18 -34.24 2.83
C GLN A 186 1.05 -33.73 2.05
N GLN A 187 1.96 -34.62 1.61
CA GLN A 187 3.12 -34.21 0.79
C GLN A 187 2.70 -33.60 -0.57
N GLU A 188 1.64 -34.14 -1.19
CA GLU A 188 1.07 -33.64 -2.45
C GLU A 188 0.46 -32.24 -2.22
N GLN A 189 -0.27 -32.04 -1.12
CA GLN A 189 -0.80 -30.73 -0.72
C GLN A 189 0.30 -29.70 -0.42
N GLU A 190 1.36 -30.05 0.33
CA GLU A 190 2.49 -29.13 0.58
C GLU A 190 3.13 -28.69 -0.75
N ARG A 191 3.18 -29.56 -1.76
CA ARG A 191 3.70 -29.22 -3.10
C ARG A 191 2.78 -28.29 -3.88
N GLU A 192 1.47 -28.53 -3.88
CA GLU A 192 0.48 -27.65 -4.53
C GLU A 192 0.47 -26.25 -3.89
N MET A 193 0.50 -26.20 -2.55
CA MET A 193 0.64 -24.96 -1.79
C MET A 193 1.93 -24.21 -2.16
N ARG A 194 3.06 -24.91 -2.36
CA ARG A 194 4.30 -24.28 -2.84
C ARG A 194 4.14 -23.68 -4.23
N GLN A 195 3.50 -24.38 -5.16
CA GLN A 195 3.27 -23.88 -6.52
C GLN A 195 2.34 -22.66 -6.55
N GLN A 196 1.33 -22.60 -5.67
CA GLN A 196 0.50 -21.40 -5.52
C GLN A 196 1.28 -20.22 -4.94
N MET A 197 2.17 -20.47 -3.98
CA MET A 197 3.08 -19.45 -3.42
C MET A 197 4.05 -18.91 -4.46
N GLU A 198 4.59 -19.78 -5.32
CA GLU A 198 5.43 -19.43 -6.48
C GLU A 198 4.65 -18.55 -7.48
N LYS A 199 3.43 -18.95 -7.89
CA LYS A 199 2.52 -18.10 -8.70
C LYS A 199 2.25 -16.74 -8.07
N MET A 200 1.97 -16.70 -6.76
CA MET A 200 1.69 -15.44 -6.04
C MET A 200 2.89 -14.51 -6.06
N ARG A 201 4.08 -15.05 -5.78
CA ARG A 201 5.34 -14.30 -5.83
C ARG A 201 5.59 -13.74 -7.22
N ASP A 202 5.41 -14.55 -8.27
CA ASP A 202 5.52 -14.11 -9.66
C ASP A 202 4.53 -12.99 -10.00
N ASN A 203 3.27 -13.11 -9.57
CA ASN A 203 2.22 -12.12 -9.85
C ASN A 203 2.36 -10.84 -9.00
N LEU A 204 3.08 -10.92 -7.88
CA LEU A 204 3.51 -9.77 -7.07
C LEU A 204 4.75 -9.10 -7.71
N GLU A 205 5.74 -9.87 -8.14
CA GLU A 205 6.96 -9.39 -8.81
C GLU A 205 6.64 -8.67 -10.14
N LYS A 206 5.62 -9.13 -10.87
CA LYS A 206 5.09 -8.49 -12.10
C LYS A 206 4.27 -7.21 -11.85
N SER A 207 3.70 -7.00 -10.67
CA SER A 207 2.98 -5.75 -10.36
C SER A 207 3.94 -4.56 -10.21
N ASN A 208 3.39 -3.33 -10.30
CA ASN A 208 4.05 -2.02 -10.47
C ASN A 208 5.59 -1.95 -10.28
N PRO A 209 6.36 -1.36 -11.22
CA PRO A 209 7.82 -1.38 -11.18
C PRO A 209 8.45 -0.51 -10.08
N GLU A 210 7.66 0.31 -9.39
CA GLU A 210 8.09 1.13 -8.25
C GLU A 210 8.57 0.27 -7.07
N LYS A 211 9.52 0.81 -6.29
CA LYS A 211 10.04 0.19 -5.06
C LYS A 211 9.09 0.35 -3.87
N ASP A 212 8.02 -0.42 -3.88
CA ASP A 212 7.11 -0.57 -2.73
C ASP A 212 7.74 -1.46 -1.63
N PRO A 213 7.99 -0.96 -0.40
CA PRO A 213 8.55 -1.76 0.69
C PRO A 213 7.64 -2.91 1.13
N MET A 214 6.32 -2.73 1.07
CA MET A 214 5.37 -3.78 1.46
C MET A 214 5.31 -4.90 0.42
N LYS A 215 5.52 -4.58 -0.87
CA LYS A 215 5.71 -5.56 -1.95
C LYS A 215 6.92 -6.45 -1.69
N GLU A 216 8.09 -5.88 -1.40
CA GLU A 216 9.30 -6.68 -1.17
C GLU A 216 9.26 -7.43 0.17
N ALA A 217 8.67 -6.87 1.24
CA ALA A 217 8.44 -7.60 2.50
C ALA A 217 7.45 -8.78 2.34
N LEU A 218 6.41 -8.62 1.52
CA LEU A 218 5.52 -9.72 1.11
C LEU A 218 6.27 -10.79 0.32
N LYS A 219 7.11 -10.38 -0.64
CA LYS A 219 7.92 -11.26 -1.49
C LYS A 219 8.94 -12.07 -0.67
N GLU A 220 9.57 -11.47 0.33
CA GLU A 220 10.45 -12.19 1.26
C GLU A 220 9.64 -13.18 2.12
N ARG A 221 8.51 -12.77 2.69
CA ARG A 221 7.66 -13.64 3.53
C ARG A 221 7.03 -14.80 2.73
N LEU A 222 6.75 -14.60 1.44
CA LEU A 222 6.41 -15.66 0.48
C LEU A 222 7.58 -16.67 0.37
N GLN A 223 8.80 -16.22 0.10
CA GLN A 223 9.99 -17.08 -0.01
C GLN A 223 10.32 -17.84 1.28
N GLN A 224 10.33 -17.16 2.43
CA GLN A 224 10.60 -17.80 3.73
C GLN A 224 9.56 -18.91 4.02
N SER A 225 8.28 -18.65 3.74
CA SER A 225 7.23 -19.67 3.88
C SER A 225 7.33 -20.78 2.84
N GLU A 226 7.82 -20.50 1.62
CA GLU A 226 8.12 -21.51 0.59
C GLU A 226 9.19 -22.50 1.08
N GLU A 227 10.25 -21.99 1.72
CA GLU A 227 11.28 -22.83 2.34
C GLU A 227 10.75 -23.67 3.51
N GLU A 228 9.89 -23.12 4.37
CA GLU A 228 9.27 -23.90 5.45
C GLU A 228 8.40 -25.04 4.91
N ILE A 229 7.63 -24.79 3.84
CA ILE A 229 6.88 -25.81 3.08
C ILE A 229 7.80 -26.91 2.58
N LYS A 230 8.89 -26.55 1.89
CA LYS A 230 9.86 -27.51 1.36
C LYS A 230 10.51 -28.37 2.44
N LYS A 231 10.94 -27.77 3.56
CA LYS A 231 11.55 -28.46 4.72
C LYS A 231 10.59 -29.47 5.36
N ASN A 232 9.28 -29.25 5.28
CA ASN A 232 8.28 -30.20 5.76
C ASN A 232 7.90 -31.26 4.70
N GLU A 233 7.88 -30.91 3.40
CA GLU A 233 7.75 -31.89 2.31
C GLU A 233 8.83 -32.99 2.42
N GLU A 234 10.07 -32.58 2.72
CA GLU A 234 11.20 -33.50 2.93
C GLU A 234 11.02 -34.39 4.17
N LEU A 235 10.47 -33.87 5.28
CA LEU A 235 10.15 -34.65 6.49
C LEU A 235 9.00 -35.65 6.27
N LEU A 236 7.94 -35.24 5.56
CA LEU A 236 6.81 -36.11 5.21
C LEU A 236 7.25 -37.23 4.27
N LYS A 237 8.16 -36.94 3.34
CA LYS A 237 8.79 -37.94 2.47
C LYS A 237 9.66 -38.92 3.26
N GLU A 238 10.48 -38.45 4.20
CA GLU A 238 11.28 -39.33 5.08
C GLU A 238 10.35 -40.25 5.92
N LEU A 239 9.26 -39.68 6.46
CA LEU A 239 8.23 -40.46 7.14
C LEU A 239 7.62 -41.54 6.23
N GLN A 240 7.26 -41.20 4.97
CA GLN A 240 6.72 -42.17 4.03
C GLN A 240 7.70 -43.32 3.74
N GLU A 241 8.98 -43.01 3.47
CA GLU A 241 10.01 -43.99 3.09
C GLU A 241 10.52 -44.84 4.28
N TYR A 242 10.48 -44.32 5.51
CA TYR A 242 11.14 -44.93 6.68
C TYR A 242 10.21 -45.31 7.84
N GLN A 243 8.89 -45.05 7.77
CA GLN A 243 7.91 -45.43 8.83
C GLN A 243 7.93 -46.92 9.24
N ASP A 244 8.48 -47.80 8.40
CA ASP A 244 8.59 -49.24 8.65
C ASP A 244 9.91 -49.66 9.32
N LYS A 245 10.88 -48.75 9.42
CA LYS A 245 12.21 -48.95 10.04
C LYS A 245 12.38 -48.15 11.33
N LEU A 246 11.63 -47.06 11.50
CA LEU A 246 11.60 -46.25 12.72
C LEU A 246 11.02 -47.05 13.91
N SER A 247 11.48 -46.75 15.13
CA SER A 247 10.80 -47.23 16.33
C SER A 247 9.41 -46.59 16.46
N LYS A 248 8.58 -47.11 17.38
CA LYS A 248 7.23 -46.58 17.59
C LYS A 248 7.29 -45.16 18.17
N GLU A 249 8.31 -44.91 18.97
CA GLU A 249 8.65 -43.66 19.63
C GLU A 249 9.20 -42.64 18.61
N ASP A 250 10.17 -43.01 17.78
CA ASP A 250 10.72 -42.13 16.72
C ASP A 250 9.63 -41.73 15.71
N LEU A 251 8.79 -42.69 15.31
CA LEU A 251 7.68 -42.47 14.38
C LEU A 251 6.67 -41.49 14.97
N LYS A 252 6.32 -41.64 16.26
CA LYS A 252 5.46 -40.69 16.98
C LYS A 252 6.09 -39.30 17.01
N GLU A 253 7.36 -39.17 17.38
CA GLU A 253 8.02 -37.86 17.49
C GLU A 253 8.14 -37.16 16.13
N LYS A 254 8.53 -37.87 15.06
CA LYS A 254 8.60 -37.28 13.71
C LYS A 254 7.22 -36.89 13.17
N ILE A 255 6.17 -37.64 13.46
CA ILE A 255 4.79 -37.28 13.11
C ILE A 255 4.32 -36.05 13.91
N GLU A 256 4.52 -36.00 15.22
CA GLU A 256 4.21 -34.81 16.04
C GLU A 256 4.95 -33.57 15.50
N LYS A 257 6.21 -33.72 15.09
CA LYS A 257 7.01 -32.65 14.47
C LYS A 257 6.44 -32.20 13.12
N ALA A 258 6.08 -33.14 12.24
CA ALA A 258 5.47 -32.81 10.95
C ALA A 258 4.12 -32.10 11.12
N GLN A 259 3.27 -32.56 12.03
CA GLN A 259 2.00 -31.92 12.37
C GLN A 259 2.20 -30.52 12.98
N LYS A 260 3.22 -30.33 13.82
CA LYS A 260 3.60 -29.03 14.39
C LYS A 260 4.04 -28.05 13.29
N ASN A 261 4.90 -28.50 12.37
CA ASN A 261 5.30 -27.72 11.18
C ASN A 261 4.06 -27.34 10.35
N SER A 262 3.19 -28.30 10.04
CA SER A 262 1.94 -28.10 9.29
C SER A 262 0.99 -27.11 9.96
N LYS A 263 0.91 -27.08 11.29
CA LYS A 263 0.17 -26.07 12.05
C LYS A 263 0.80 -24.67 11.93
N GLN A 264 2.14 -24.57 11.98
CA GLN A 264 2.88 -23.32 11.80
C GLN A 264 2.74 -22.76 10.37
N GLN A 265 2.96 -23.58 9.35
CA GLN A 265 2.87 -23.19 7.94
C GLN A 265 1.47 -22.69 7.61
N LYS A 266 0.42 -23.47 7.94
CA LYS A 266 -1.00 -23.11 7.81
C LYS A 266 -1.32 -21.75 8.46
N ARG A 267 -0.70 -21.44 9.60
CA ARG A 267 -0.83 -20.15 10.29
C ARG A 267 -0.11 -19.02 9.55
N ASN A 268 1.14 -19.22 9.14
CA ASN A 268 1.92 -18.28 8.34
C ASN A 268 1.18 -17.91 7.05
N LEU A 269 0.69 -18.93 6.33
CA LEU A 269 -0.08 -18.82 5.10
C LEU A 269 -1.43 -18.11 5.30
N LYS A 270 -2.18 -18.41 6.38
CA LYS A 270 -3.44 -17.69 6.69
C LYS A 270 -3.23 -16.20 6.98
N GLN A 271 -2.07 -15.79 7.53
CA GLN A 271 -1.73 -14.37 7.72
C GLN A 271 -1.26 -13.74 6.41
N LEU A 272 -0.46 -14.46 5.62
CA LEU A 272 0.04 -13.99 4.34
C LEU A 272 -1.10 -13.81 3.32
N LEU A 273 -2.13 -14.66 3.37
CA LEU A 273 -3.38 -14.46 2.63
C LEU A 273 -4.07 -13.14 3.01
N GLU A 274 -4.18 -12.81 4.30
CA GLU A 274 -4.75 -11.51 4.73
C GLU A 274 -3.88 -10.34 4.28
N LEU A 275 -2.56 -10.41 4.50
CA LEU A 275 -1.62 -9.37 4.09
C LEU A 275 -1.70 -9.10 2.58
N THR A 276 -1.73 -10.14 1.74
CA THR A 276 -1.81 -10.01 0.28
C THR A 276 -3.21 -9.62 -0.19
N LYS A 277 -4.29 -10.02 0.50
CA LYS A 277 -5.65 -9.47 0.27
C LYS A 277 -5.72 -7.97 0.60
N MET A 278 -5.15 -7.54 1.72
CA MET A 278 -5.03 -6.13 2.08
C MET A 278 -4.20 -5.36 1.05
N TYR A 279 -3.09 -5.95 0.58
CA TYR A 279 -2.25 -5.37 -0.46
C TYR A 279 -2.99 -5.20 -1.79
N TYR A 280 -3.72 -6.23 -2.23
CA TYR A 280 -4.60 -6.17 -3.39
C TYR A 280 -5.64 -5.04 -3.27
N VAL A 281 -6.32 -4.91 -2.12
CA VAL A 281 -7.29 -3.83 -1.88
C VAL A 281 -6.60 -2.46 -1.88
N THR A 282 -5.40 -2.35 -1.31
CA THR A 282 -4.56 -1.13 -1.28
C THR A 282 -4.23 -0.68 -2.71
N GLN A 283 -3.64 -1.57 -3.51
CA GLN A 283 -3.26 -1.30 -4.89
C GLN A 283 -4.46 -1.03 -5.80
N LYS A 284 -5.58 -1.74 -5.61
CA LYS A 284 -6.82 -1.46 -6.34
C LYS A 284 -7.41 -0.10 -5.95
N TYR A 285 -7.32 0.33 -4.70
CA TYR A 285 -7.73 1.68 -4.25
C TYR A 285 -6.84 2.78 -4.86
N GLU A 286 -5.51 2.58 -4.89
CA GLU A 286 -4.55 3.45 -5.57
C GLU A 286 -4.89 3.57 -7.08
N GLN A 287 -5.19 2.45 -7.76
CA GLN A 287 -5.69 2.49 -9.15
C GLN A 287 -7.05 3.19 -9.30
N MET A 288 -7.95 3.14 -8.31
CA MET A 288 -9.20 3.93 -8.36
C MET A 288 -8.89 5.43 -8.25
N ILE A 289 -7.95 5.84 -7.39
CA ILE A 289 -7.52 7.24 -7.28
C ILE A 289 -6.96 7.74 -8.62
N ASP A 290 -6.13 6.94 -9.31
CA ASP A 290 -5.52 7.35 -10.57
C ASP A 290 -6.50 7.35 -11.75
N LYS A 291 -7.35 6.32 -11.88
CA LYS A 291 -8.47 6.32 -12.84
C LYS A 291 -9.36 7.56 -12.70
N LEU A 292 -9.62 8.01 -11.47
CA LEU A 292 -10.42 9.20 -11.21
C LEU A 292 -9.73 10.48 -11.71
N LYS A 293 -8.41 10.61 -11.53
CA LYS A 293 -7.62 11.72 -12.11
C LYS A 293 -7.63 11.67 -13.63
N ASP A 294 -7.52 10.49 -14.24
CA ASP A 294 -7.55 10.35 -15.70
C ASP A 294 -8.92 10.72 -16.29
N ILE A 295 -10.02 10.28 -15.67
CA ILE A 295 -11.38 10.73 -16.03
C ILE A 295 -11.48 12.25 -15.85
N ALA A 296 -10.99 12.80 -14.74
CA ALA A 296 -10.99 14.24 -14.49
C ALA A 296 -10.18 15.03 -15.52
N GLN A 297 -9.03 14.53 -15.95
CA GLN A 297 -8.19 15.20 -16.94
C GLN A 297 -8.81 15.15 -18.34
N GLN A 298 -9.39 14.01 -18.74
CA GLN A 298 -10.17 13.92 -19.97
C GLN A 298 -11.41 14.83 -19.94
N GLN A 299 -12.03 14.98 -18.77
CA GLN A 299 -13.19 15.84 -18.52
C GLN A 299 -12.83 17.33 -18.61
N GLU A 300 -11.66 17.72 -18.08
CA GLU A 300 -11.10 19.07 -18.24
C GLU A 300 -10.68 19.34 -19.70
N ASP A 301 -10.04 18.38 -20.36
CA ASP A 301 -9.60 18.54 -21.75
C ASP A 301 -10.77 18.51 -22.73
N GLN A 302 -11.91 17.92 -22.36
CA GLN A 302 -13.18 18.13 -23.05
C GLN A 302 -13.69 19.56 -22.88
N SER A 303 -13.61 20.15 -21.68
CA SER A 303 -14.04 21.54 -21.43
C SER A 303 -13.29 22.58 -22.28
N LYS A 304 -12.04 22.29 -22.66
CA LYS A 304 -11.17 23.12 -23.51
C LYS A 304 -11.48 23.04 -25.01
N LYS A 305 -12.44 22.20 -25.45
CA LYS A 305 -12.79 22.04 -26.87
C LYS A 305 -13.89 23.03 -27.27
N GLU A 306 -13.66 23.73 -28.38
CA GLU A 306 -14.57 24.74 -28.93
C GLU A 306 -15.47 24.18 -30.04
N GLY A 307 -16.72 24.64 -30.10
CA GLY A 307 -17.70 24.31 -31.14
C GLY A 307 -17.89 22.81 -31.35
N ASP A 308 -17.99 22.38 -32.61
CA ASP A 308 -18.23 20.99 -33.04
C ASP A 308 -17.18 19.96 -32.57
N LYS A 309 -16.07 20.41 -31.95
CA LYS A 309 -15.08 19.53 -31.33
C LYS A 309 -15.52 19.03 -29.95
N ASN A 310 -16.38 19.77 -29.24
CA ASN A 310 -16.96 19.35 -27.96
C ASN A 310 -18.27 18.61 -28.23
N LYS A 311 -18.18 17.28 -28.40
CA LYS A 311 -19.30 16.44 -28.82
C LYS A 311 -19.95 15.75 -27.63
N LYS A 312 -21.29 15.73 -27.59
CA LYS A 312 -22.07 14.95 -26.61
C LYS A 312 -21.59 13.51 -26.49
N SER A 313 -21.34 12.84 -27.61
CA SER A 313 -20.84 11.45 -27.65
C SER A 313 -19.48 11.22 -26.97
N GLU A 314 -18.68 12.25 -26.69
CA GLU A 314 -17.47 12.11 -25.86
C GLU A 314 -17.79 12.37 -24.38
N GLN A 315 -18.68 13.32 -24.08
CA GLN A 315 -19.20 13.55 -22.73
C GLN A 315 -19.93 12.31 -22.18
N ASP A 316 -20.81 11.69 -22.97
CA ASP A 316 -21.55 10.49 -22.57
C ASP A 316 -20.61 9.32 -22.22
N LYS A 317 -19.43 9.21 -22.86
CA LYS A 317 -18.40 8.23 -22.48
C LYS A 317 -17.78 8.54 -21.11
N LEU A 318 -17.51 9.81 -20.81
CA LEU A 318 -16.99 10.24 -19.51
C LEU A 318 -18.03 10.03 -18.39
N ASN A 319 -19.31 10.22 -18.71
CA ASN A 319 -20.43 9.93 -17.81
C ASN A 319 -20.52 8.43 -17.49
N GLU A 320 -20.38 7.55 -18.47
CA GLU A 320 -20.33 6.09 -18.23
C GLU A 320 -19.02 5.63 -17.59
N ALA A 321 -17.88 6.30 -17.88
CA ALA A 321 -16.60 6.02 -17.22
C ALA A 321 -16.66 6.31 -15.72
N TYR A 322 -17.24 7.45 -15.30
CA TYR A 322 -17.44 7.77 -13.88
C TYR A 322 -18.41 6.77 -13.21
N LYS A 323 -19.54 6.43 -13.85
CA LYS A 323 -20.47 5.40 -13.33
C LYS A 323 -19.84 4.00 -13.23
N LYS A 324 -18.90 3.65 -14.11
CA LYS A 324 -18.14 2.39 -14.05
C LYS A 324 -17.12 2.42 -12.91
N TRP A 325 -16.43 3.55 -12.76
CA TRP A 325 -15.49 3.81 -11.68
C TRP A 325 -16.17 3.67 -10.30
N GLU A 326 -17.37 4.24 -10.11
CA GLU A 326 -18.11 4.07 -8.84
C GLU A 326 -18.50 2.63 -8.55
N LYS A 327 -18.91 1.86 -9.56
CA LYS A 327 -19.26 0.44 -9.39
C LYS A 327 -18.03 -0.38 -8.99
N GLU A 328 -16.89 -0.12 -9.62
CA GLU A 328 -15.61 -0.73 -9.24
C GLU A 328 -15.19 -0.35 -7.81
N LEU A 329 -15.50 0.86 -7.33
CA LEU A 329 -15.28 1.28 -5.95
C LEU A 329 -16.23 0.58 -4.96
N GLN A 330 -17.52 0.43 -5.30
CA GLN A 330 -18.50 -0.32 -4.51
C GLN A 330 -18.29 -1.85 -4.55
N GLU A 331 -17.55 -2.37 -5.53
CA GLU A 331 -17.05 -3.75 -5.53
C GLU A 331 -15.80 -3.88 -4.65
N LEU A 332 -14.90 -2.89 -4.69
CA LEU A 332 -13.75 -2.82 -3.80
C LEU A 332 -14.13 -2.67 -2.33
N GLU A 333 -15.21 -1.93 -2.01
CA GLU A 333 -15.77 -1.83 -0.66
C GLU A 333 -16.16 -3.22 -0.12
N LYS A 334 -16.80 -4.04 -0.95
CA LYS A 334 -17.20 -5.42 -0.60
C LYS A 334 -16.00 -6.34 -0.41
N GLU A 335 -14.95 -6.15 -1.21
CA GLU A 335 -13.67 -6.87 -1.06
C GLU A 335 -12.93 -6.45 0.23
N ASN A 336 -12.94 -5.16 0.57
CA ASN A 336 -12.42 -4.63 1.83
C ASN A 336 -13.21 -5.17 3.04
N ASN A 337 -14.54 -5.19 2.95
CA ASN A 337 -15.43 -5.75 3.97
C ASN A 337 -15.34 -7.29 4.08
N GLY A 338 -14.70 -7.96 3.10
CA GLY A 338 -14.37 -9.38 3.13
C GLY A 338 -13.04 -9.73 3.81
N LEU A 339 -12.24 -8.74 4.23
CA LEU A 339 -11.02 -8.94 5.03
C LEU A 339 -11.38 -9.31 6.47
N LYS A 340 -10.53 -10.09 7.17
CA LYS A 340 -10.75 -10.38 8.61
C LYS A 340 -10.76 -9.11 9.49
N LYS A 341 -10.09 -8.05 9.03
CA LYS A 341 -10.19 -6.69 9.54
C LYS A 341 -10.21 -5.71 8.35
N PRO A 342 -11.38 -5.17 7.98
CA PRO A 342 -11.49 -4.17 6.91
C PRO A 342 -10.62 -2.94 7.18
N MET A 343 -10.10 -2.33 6.12
CA MET A 343 -9.31 -1.10 6.22
C MET A 343 -10.21 0.13 6.31
N LYS A 344 -9.76 1.15 7.06
CA LYS A 344 -10.42 2.46 7.24
C LYS A 344 -10.28 3.37 6.00
N LEU A 345 -10.68 2.85 4.85
CA LEU A 345 -10.77 3.58 3.59
C LEU A 345 -12.20 4.10 3.41
N ASP A 346 -12.35 5.24 2.73
CA ASP A 346 -13.66 5.78 2.37
C ASP A 346 -14.06 5.31 0.96
N PHE A 347 -15.32 4.94 0.85
CA PHE A 347 -15.97 4.41 -0.35
C PHE A 347 -17.24 5.20 -0.71
N ASP A 348 -17.58 6.27 0.02
CA ASP A 348 -18.64 7.22 -0.32
C ASP A 348 -18.04 8.50 -0.94
N PRO A 349 -17.84 8.55 -2.27
CA PRO A 349 -17.08 9.62 -2.92
C PRO A 349 -17.67 11.03 -2.74
N LEU A 350 -16.91 11.89 -2.05
CA LEU A 350 -17.16 13.33 -1.91
C LEU A 350 -17.61 13.97 -3.24
N ASN A 351 -18.67 14.78 -3.19
CA ASN A 351 -19.25 15.49 -4.35
C ASN A 351 -19.79 14.58 -5.49
N SER A 352 -19.90 13.26 -5.33
CA SER A 352 -20.38 12.36 -6.40
C SER A 352 -21.78 12.71 -6.96
N PRO A 353 -22.80 13.03 -6.15
CA PRO A 353 -24.11 13.48 -6.66
C PRO A 353 -24.00 14.72 -7.55
N GLU A 354 -23.17 15.69 -7.16
CA GLU A 354 -22.90 16.92 -7.88
C GLU A 354 -22.12 16.67 -9.18
N ILE A 355 -21.10 15.80 -9.14
CA ILE A 355 -20.31 15.40 -10.31
C ILE A 355 -21.21 14.75 -11.35
N LYS A 356 -22.05 13.78 -10.96
CA LYS A 356 -23.03 13.13 -11.85
C LYS A 356 -23.97 14.16 -12.49
N LYS A 357 -24.49 15.08 -11.67
CA LYS A 357 -25.42 16.12 -12.12
C LYS A 357 -24.76 17.04 -13.15
N GLU A 358 -23.56 17.53 -12.88
CA GLU A 358 -22.81 18.41 -13.79
C GLU A 358 -22.40 17.69 -15.09
N GLN A 359 -22.05 16.40 -14.99
CA GLN A 359 -21.80 15.51 -16.13
C GLN A 359 -23.05 15.28 -17.01
N GLN A 360 -24.21 15.01 -16.41
CA GLN A 360 -25.47 14.83 -17.13
C GLN A 360 -25.96 16.14 -17.75
N GLU A 361 -26.00 17.22 -16.97
CA GLU A 361 -26.38 18.55 -17.48
C GLU A 361 -25.43 19.04 -18.58
N SER A 362 -24.14 18.67 -18.54
CA SER A 362 -23.23 18.95 -19.66
C SER A 362 -23.63 18.20 -20.94
N SER A 363 -24.08 16.95 -20.85
CA SER A 363 -24.58 16.21 -22.01
C SER A 363 -25.84 16.85 -22.59
N ASP A 364 -26.73 17.34 -21.73
CA ASP A 364 -27.97 18.02 -22.14
C ASP A 364 -27.69 19.40 -22.75
N ASP A 365 -26.76 20.18 -22.19
CA ASP A 365 -26.35 21.47 -22.76
C ASP A 365 -25.62 21.30 -24.10
N LEU A 366 -24.85 20.20 -24.30
CA LEU A 366 -24.28 19.88 -25.61
C LEU A 366 -25.33 19.46 -26.65
N GLU A 367 -26.39 18.75 -26.24
CA GLU A 367 -27.53 18.45 -27.14
C GLU A 367 -28.27 19.73 -27.55
N ASN A 368 -28.39 20.69 -26.64
CA ASN A 368 -28.97 22.02 -26.89
C ASN A 368 -27.99 23.01 -27.54
N SER A 369 -26.84 22.55 -28.06
CA SER A 369 -25.78 23.38 -28.68
C SER A 369 -25.18 24.50 -27.80
N LYS A 370 -25.34 24.43 -26.46
CA LYS A 370 -24.81 25.42 -25.51
C LYS A 370 -23.39 25.10 -25.06
N THR A 371 -22.45 25.03 -26.01
CA THR A 371 -21.07 24.58 -25.75
C THR A 371 -20.35 25.35 -24.63
N GLN A 372 -20.66 26.63 -24.43
CA GLN A 372 -20.07 27.43 -23.34
C GLN A 372 -20.59 27.05 -21.94
N ASP A 373 -21.85 26.64 -21.81
CA ASP A 373 -22.40 26.24 -20.50
C ASP A 373 -22.03 24.80 -20.16
N ALA A 374 -22.01 23.93 -21.17
CA ALA A 374 -21.38 22.61 -21.05
C ALA A 374 -19.93 22.71 -20.60
N SER A 375 -19.08 23.52 -21.25
CA SER A 375 -17.67 23.73 -20.88
C SER A 375 -17.48 24.09 -19.39
N LYS A 376 -18.31 24.99 -18.85
CA LYS A 376 -18.27 25.34 -17.41
C LYS A 376 -18.57 24.13 -16.51
N LYS A 377 -19.59 23.34 -16.84
CA LYS A 377 -20.00 22.15 -16.08
C LYS A 377 -18.98 21.02 -16.18
N GLN A 378 -18.41 20.82 -17.37
CA GLN A 378 -17.29 19.90 -17.61
C GLN A 378 -16.10 20.26 -16.73
N LYS A 379 -15.70 21.54 -16.68
CA LYS A 379 -14.61 21.98 -15.82
C LYS A 379 -14.94 21.80 -14.33
N SER A 380 -16.13 22.21 -13.89
CA SER A 380 -16.56 22.04 -12.48
C SER A 380 -16.55 20.57 -12.04
N ALA A 381 -17.06 19.66 -12.88
CA ALA A 381 -17.02 18.22 -12.62
C ALA A 381 -15.57 17.70 -12.57
N ALA A 382 -14.68 18.15 -13.46
CA ALA A 382 -13.27 17.79 -13.44
C ALA A 382 -12.54 18.27 -12.17
N ASP A 383 -12.75 19.53 -11.77
CA ASP A 383 -12.13 20.10 -10.58
C ASP A 383 -12.60 19.37 -9.31
N LYS A 384 -13.89 19.00 -9.22
CA LYS A 384 -14.45 18.16 -8.14
C LYS A 384 -13.89 16.73 -8.13
N MET A 385 -13.75 16.09 -9.28
CA MET A 385 -13.10 14.76 -9.35
C MET A 385 -11.63 14.81 -8.89
N LYS A 386 -10.91 15.91 -9.17
CA LYS A 386 -9.53 16.11 -8.68
C LYS A 386 -9.49 16.31 -7.16
N GLU A 387 -10.39 17.10 -6.59
CA GLU A 387 -10.58 17.25 -5.14
C GLU A 387 -10.88 15.90 -4.47
N GLN A 388 -11.84 15.15 -5.03
CA GLN A 388 -12.23 13.82 -4.57
C GLN A 388 -11.04 12.83 -4.61
N ALA A 389 -10.25 12.82 -5.69
CA ALA A 389 -9.04 11.99 -5.80
C ALA A 389 -7.94 12.39 -4.80
N GLN A 390 -7.80 13.68 -4.49
CA GLN A 390 -6.88 14.19 -3.47
C GLN A 390 -7.33 13.79 -2.06
N ALA A 391 -8.63 13.90 -1.75
CA ALA A 391 -9.21 13.47 -0.48
C ALA A 391 -8.99 11.97 -0.23
N MET A 392 -9.27 11.12 -1.22
CA MET A 392 -9.01 9.68 -1.16
C MET A 392 -7.52 9.37 -0.90
N LYS A 393 -6.59 10.08 -1.57
CA LYS A 393 -5.13 9.91 -1.34
C LYS A 393 -4.72 10.38 0.06
N ALA A 394 -5.24 11.52 0.53
CA ALA A 394 -4.93 12.08 1.84
C ALA A 394 -5.44 11.16 2.97
N GLN A 395 -6.67 10.65 2.87
CA GLN A 395 -7.19 9.67 3.83
C GLN A 395 -6.39 8.38 3.80
N MET A 396 -6.00 7.87 2.63
CA MET A 396 -5.19 6.67 2.54
C MET A 396 -3.84 6.83 3.24
N SER A 397 -3.18 7.99 3.10
CA SER A 397 -1.97 8.33 3.85
C SER A 397 -2.23 8.42 5.36
N SER A 398 -3.36 9.01 5.77
CA SER A 398 -3.78 9.09 7.18
C SER A 398 -4.01 7.70 7.78
N GLY A 399 -4.75 6.83 7.08
CA GLY A 399 -5.03 5.45 7.50
C GLY A 399 -3.78 4.58 7.57
N LYS A 400 -2.79 4.77 6.69
CA LYS A 400 -1.46 4.16 6.82
C LYS A 400 -0.77 4.58 8.13
N SER A 401 -0.88 5.85 8.55
CA SER A 401 -0.34 6.34 9.84
C SER A 401 -1.14 5.90 11.07
N GLU A 402 -2.47 5.90 11.01
CA GLU A 402 -3.34 5.44 12.10
C GLU A 402 -3.13 3.95 12.38
N LYS A 403 -3.03 3.12 11.33
CA LYS A 403 -2.72 1.69 11.44
C LYS A 403 -1.39 1.44 12.17
N LEU A 404 -0.34 2.20 11.87
CA LEU A 404 0.96 2.06 12.57
C LEU A 404 0.83 2.37 14.08
N LYS A 405 -0.02 3.32 14.46
CA LYS A 405 -0.31 3.62 15.87
C LYS A 405 -1.13 2.51 16.54
N GLU A 406 -2.17 2.00 15.88
CA GLU A 406 -2.92 0.82 16.34
C GLU A 406 -2.00 -0.38 16.55
N ASP A 407 -1.14 -0.68 15.58
CA ASP A 407 -0.21 -1.81 15.61
C ASP A 407 0.81 -1.65 16.77
N ALA A 408 1.26 -0.43 17.06
CA ALA A 408 2.11 -0.12 18.23
C ALA A 408 1.38 -0.28 19.58
N ASP A 409 0.11 0.14 19.69
CA ASP A 409 -0.68 -0.02 20.91
C ASP A 409 -1.10 -1.47 21.16
N MET A 410 -1.38 -2.24 20.10
CA MET A 410 -1.56 -3.68 20.22
C MET A 410 -0.26 -4.38 20.64
N LEU A 411 0.91 -3.99 20.11
CA LEU A 411 2.20 -4.52 20.56
C LEU A 411 2.40 -4.34 22.07
N ARG A 412 2.10 -3.15 22.60
CA ARG A 412 2.15 -2.85 24.05
C ARG A 412 1.22 -3.77 24.85
N GLN A 413 -0.06 -3.85 24.45
CA GLN A 413 -1.06 -4.68 25.13
C GLN A 413 -0.72 -6.19 25.07
N ILE A 414 -0.19 -6.67 23.96
CA ILE A 414 0.26 -8.06 23.80
C ILE A 414 1.44 -8.34 24.73
N LEU A 415 2.42 -7.43 24.80
CA LEU A 415 3.59 -7.56 25.65
C LEU A 415 3.22 -7.59 27.14
N ASP A 416 2.34 -6.70 27.61
CA ASP A 416 1.85 -6.70 28.99
C ASP A 416 1.13 -8.01 29.35
N ASN A 417 0.21 -8.49 28.50
CA ASN A 417 -0.49 -9.75 28.72
C ASN A 417 0.47 -10.95 28.70
N LEU A 418 1.50 -10.92 27.86
CA LEU A 418 2.53 -11.96 27.79
C LEU A 418 3.46 -11.96 29.03
N ILE A 419 3.75 -10.79 29.59
CA ILE A 419 4.48 -10.65 30.86
C ILE A 419 3.66 -11.23 32.02
N VAL A 420 2.34 -10.98 32.06
CA VAL A 420 1.44 -11.59 33.05
C VAL A 420 1.38 -13.11 32.87
N PHE A 421 1.22 -13.60 31.64
CA PHE A 421 1.26 -15.02 31.32
C PHE A 421 2.56 -15.69 31.77
N SER A 422 3.71 -15.08 31.48
CA SER A 422 5.04 -15.60 31.86
C SER A 422 5.18 -15.72 33.38
N LYS A 423 4.82 -14.67 34.14
CA LYS A 423 4.82 -14.67 35.61
C LYS A 423 3.91 -15.75 36.19
N GLU A 424 2.70 -15.92 35.66
CA GLU A 424 1.80 -16.97 36.15
C GLU A 424 2.25 -18.37 35.73
N GLN A 425 2.85 -18.55 34.55
CA GLN A 425 3.45 -19.82 34.15
C GLN A 425 4.61 -20.21 35.09
N GLU A 426 5.43 -19.24 35.52
CA GLU A 426 6.42 -19.46 36.58
C GLU A 426 5.77 -19.79 37.93
N ASN A 427 4.71 -19.07 38.34
CA ASN A 427 3.97 -19.37 39.57
C ASN A 427 3.36 -20.79 39.55
N VAL A 428 2.92 -21.31 38.40
CA VAL A 428 2.50 -22.71 38.29
C VAL A 428 3.70 -23.66 38.35
N LEU A 429 4.77 -23.43 37.58
CA LEU A 429 5.99 -24.24 37.57
C LEU A 429 6.61 -24.38 38.96
N ASN A 430 6.86 -23.26 39.65
CA ASN A 430 7.43 -23.25 41.01
C ASN A 430 6.48 -23.86 42.04
N GLY A 431 5.17 -23.82 41.80
CA GLY A 431 4.18 -24.61 42.54
C GLY A 431 4.33 -26.11 42.30
N VAL A 432 4.44 -26.55 41.04
CA VAL A 432 4.51 -27.97 40.64
C VAL A 432 5.83 -28.63 41.03
N LYS A 433 6.96 -27.90 41.04
CA LYS A 433 8.26 -28.39 41.54
C LYS A 433 8.20 -29.01 42.94
N ASN A 434 7.28 -28.53 43.78
CA ASN A 434 7.16 -28.91 45.19
C ASN A 434 5.94 -29.83 45.48
N LEU A 435 5.28 -30.37 44.45
CA LEU A 435 4.08 -31.20 44.60
C LEU A 435 4.33 -32.65 44.16
N ASN A 436 3.57 -33.57 44.77
CA ASN A 436 3.54 -34.99 44.43
C ASN A 436 2.11 -35.44 44.09
N ARG A 437 1.95 -36.70 43.64
CA ARG A 437 0.68 -37.31 43.25
C ARG A 437 -0.44 -37.24 44.31
N ASN A 438 -0.08 -37.16 45.59
CA ASN A 438 -1.02 -37.14 46.71
C ASN A 438 -1.28 -35.71 47.25
N SER A 439 -0.71 -34.67 46.62
CA SER A 439 -0.75 -33.30 47.15
C SER A 439 -2.10 -32.62 46.87
N PRO A 440 -2.88 -32.18 47.89
CA PRO A 440 -4.25 -31.68 47.70
C PRO A 440 -4.40 -30.46 46.77
N ASN A 441 -3.33 -29.70 46.55
CA ASN A 441 -3.35 -28.53 45.66
C ASN A 441 -2.93 -28.86 44.20
N PHE A 442 -2.57 -30.11 43.87
CA PHE A 442 -2.13 -30.47 42.52
C PHE A 442 -3.20 -30.21 41.46
N GLY A 443 -4.45 -30.65 41.69
CA GLY A 443 -5.57 -30.38 40.79
C GLY A 443 -5.88 -28.89 40.60
N LYS A 444 -5.57 -28.04 41.59
CA LYS A 444 -5.68 -26.57 41.45
C LYS A 444 -4.60 -26.03 40.50
N LYS A 445 -3.35 -26.49 40.63
CA LYS A 445 -2.26 -26.08 39.73
C LYS A 445 -2.47 -26.58 38.30
N LEU A 446 -3.01 -27.79 38.12
CA LEU A 446 -3.41 -28.29 36.80
C LEU A 446 -4.56 -27.45 36.19
N LYS A 447 -5.56 -27.05 37.00
CA LYS A 447 -6.60 -26.11 36.54
C LYS A 447 -5.99 -24.78 36.10
N ILE A 448 -5.10 -24.17 36.88
CA ILE A 448 -4.45 -22.89 36.52
C ILE A 448 -3.63 -23.05 35.23
N GLN A 449 -2.94 -24.18 35.02
CA GLN A 449 -2.25 -24.46 33.76
C GLN A 449 -3.22 -24.50 32.54
N LYS A 450 -4.44 -25.03 32.72
CA LYS A 450 -5.48 -25.07 31.66
C LYS A 450 -6.20 -23.73 31.49
N ASP A 451 -6.25 -22.89 32.52
CA ASP A 451 -6.75 -21.53 32.41
C ASP A 451 -5.69 -20.59 31.79
N LEU A 452 -4.39 -20.87 31.98
CA LEU A 452 -3.28 -20.22 31.28
C LEU A 452 -3.24 -20.53 29.78
N GLU A 453 -3.53 -21.76 29.37
CA GLU A 453 -3.72 -22.11 27.95
C GLU A 453 -4.78 -21.22 27.28
N LYS A 454 -5.93 -21.02 27.95
CA LYS A 454 -7.01 -20.16 27.46
C LYS A 454 -6.61 -18.69 27.46
N ALA A 455 -5.90 -18.23 28.50
CA ALA A 455 -5.41 -16.86 28.56
C ALA A 455 -4.40 -16.57 27.44
N PHE A 456 -3.49 -17.51 27.17
CA PHE A 456 -2.55 -17.41 26.05
C PHE A 456 -3.27 -17.32 24.71
N LYS A 457 -4.44 -17.96 24.55
CA LYS A 457 -5.25 -17.83 23.32
C LYS A 457 -5.64 -16.37 23.02
N HIS A 458 -5.85 -15.52 24.02
CA HIS A 458 -6.14 -14.10 23.78
C HIS A 458 -4.90 -13.30 23.35
N VAL A 459 -3.71 -13.66 23.86
CA VAL A 459 -2.42 -13.14 23.38
C VAL A 459 -2.19 -13.60 21.93
N ASP A 460 -2.51 -14.85 21.64
CA ASP A 460 -2.38 -15.49 20.33
C ASP A 460 -3.30 -14.89 19.26
N ASP A 461 -4.61 -14.75 19.53
CA ASP A 461 -5.58 -14.13 18.63
C ASP A 461 -5.17 -12.68 18.31
N SER A 462 -4.60 -11.96 19.30
CA SER A 462 -4.07 -10.60 19.14
C SER A 462 -2.79 -10.56 18.30
N LEU A 463 -1.84 -11.45 18.55
CA LEU A 463 -0.62 -11.63 17.75
C LEU A 463 -0.95 -11.99 16.30
N PHE A 464 -1.93 -12.86 16.08
CA PHE A 464 -2.41 -13.20 14.74
C PHE A 464 -2.98 -11.96 14.04
N ALA A 465 -3.77 -11.14 14.73
CA ALA A 465 -4.37 -9.92 14.18
C ALA A 465 -3.40 -8.75 13.94
N LEU A 466 -2.20 -8.80 14.52
CA LEU A 466 -1.07 -7.91 14.25
C LEU A 466 -0.23 -8.45 13.08
N ALA A 467 0.15 -9.74 13.13
CA ALA A 467 0.96 -10.40 12.12
C ALA A 467 0.22 -10.61 10.77
N SER A 468 -1.11 -10.46 10.75
CA SER A 468 -1.94 -10.36 9.52
C SER A 468 -1.98 -8.94 8.92
N ARG A 469 -1.36 -7.96 9.58
CA ARG A 469 -1.39 -6.53 9.17
C ARG A 469 -0.02 -5.92 8.93
N ASN A 470 1.03 -6.36 9.64
CA ASN A 470 2.42 -5.99 9.34
C ASN A 470 3.19 -7.21 8.74
N PRO A 471 3.82 -7.08 7.55
CA PRO A 471 4.58 -8.17 6.91
C PRO A 471 5.90 -8.52 7.61
N GLU A 472 6.54 -7.60 8.34
CA GLU A 472 7.77 -7.84 9.12
C GLU A 472 7.48 -8.69 10.37
N VAL A 473 6.31 -8.44 11.00
CA VAL A 473 5.86 -9.14 12.20
C VAL A 473 5.25 -10.49 11.78
N GLY A 474 6.04 -11.57 11.82
CA GLY A 474 5.64 -12.83 11.19
C GLY A 474 6.24 -14.11 11.76
N ILE A 475 7.17 -14.71 11.01
CA ILE A 475 7.47 -16.15 11.10
C ILE A 475 8.08 -16.56 12.45
N GLU A 476 9.03 -15.79 13.00
CA GLU A 476 9.64 -16.10 14.30
C GLU A 476 8.62 -16.04 15.45
N ILE A 477 7.71 -15.06 15.41
CA ILE A 477 6.61 -14.90 16.35
C ILE A 477 5.65 -16.10 16.27
N ASN A 478 5.25 -16.51 15.06
CA ASN A 478 4.37 -17.67 14.87
C ASN A 478 5.02 -18.99 15.29
N ARG A 479 6.34 -19.12 15.10
CA ARG A 479 7.14 -20.25 15.57
C ARG A 479 7.15 -20.32 17.08
N GLU A 480 7.54 -19.26 17.79
CA GLU A 480 7.56 -19.25 19.26
C GLU A 480 6.14 -19.42 19.85
N VAL A 481 5.10 -18.85 19.23
CA VAL A 481 3.69 -19.12 19.59
C VAL A 481 3.33 -20.61 19.42
N THR A 482 3.77 -21.24 18.33
CA THR A 482 3.50 -22.67 18.07
C THR A 482 4.27 -23.58 19.04
N ASP A 483 5.49 -23.19 19.42
CA ASP A 483 6.26 -23.84 20.48
C ASP A 483 5.58 -23.69 21.84
N ILE A 484 5.15 -22.49 22.23
CA ILE A 484 4.41 -22.23 23.48
C ILE A 484 3.18 -23.15 23.58
N TYR A 485 2.32 -23.21 22.55
CA TYR A 485 1.18 -24.14 22.56
C TYR A 485 1.60 -25.60 22.70
N TYR A 486 2.56 -26.05 21.90
CA TYR A 486 3.02 -27.44 21.92
C TYR A 486 3.50 -27.85 23.33
N TYR A 487 4.22 -26.96 24.03
CA TYR A 487 4.69 -27.23 25.38
C TYR A 487 3.64 -27.01 26.48
N ILE A 488 2.66 -26.11 26.31
CA ILE A 488 1.49 -26.00 27.20
C ILE A 488 0.68 -27.30 27.15
N ASP A 489 0.25 -27.72 25.95
CA ASP A 489 -0.56 -28.93 25.74
C ASP A 489 0.16 -30.18 26.28
N LYS A 490 1.47 -30.30 25.96
CA LYS A 490 2.32 -31.39 26.43
C LYS A 490 2.52 -31.39 27.94
N SER A 491 2.63 -30.21 28.58
CA SER A 491 2.68 -30.10 30.04
C SER A 491 1.38 -30.54 30.70
N LEU A 492 0.22 -30.20 30.14
CA LEU A 492 -1.08 -30.57 30.68
C LEU A 492 -1.30 -32.09 30.67
N VAL A 493 -0.96 -32.76 29.56
CA VAL A 493 -1.01 -34.22 29.46
C VAL A 493 -0.02 -34.85 30.46
N GLN A 494 1.25 -34.46 30.42
CA GLN A 494 2.29 -35.05 31.27
C GLN A 494 2.02 -34.85 32.78
N LEU A 495 1.46 -33.71 33.18
CA LEU A 495 1.08 -33.49 34.57
C LEU A 495 -0.19 -34.29 34.95
N SER A 496 -1.15 -34.46 34.04
CA SER A 496 -2.32 -35.32 34.25
C SER A 496 -1.93 -36.79 34.44
N ASP A 497 -0.94 -37.26 33.68
CA ASP A 497 -0.37 -38.61 33.77
C ASP A 497 0.61 -38.78 34.95
N PHE A 498 0.82 -37.73 35.75
CA PHE A 498 1.78 -37.65 36.87
C PHE A 498 3.26 -37.80 36.46
N GLU A 499 3.61 -37.58 35.20
CA GLU A 499 4.99 -37.51 34.68
C GLU A 499 5.70 -36.19 35.08
N MET A 500 5.72 -35.88 36.39
CA MET A 500 6.08 -34.56 36.94
C MET A 500 7.32 -33.92 36.32
N ASN A 501 8.43 -34.67 36.22
CA ASN A 501 9.69 -34.15 35.68
C ASN A 501 9.56 -33.70 34.21
N LYS A 502 8.86 -34.48 33.38
CA LYS A 502 8.61 -34.13 31.98
C LYS A 502 7.66 -32.93 31.87
N GLY A 503 6.59 -32.92 32.68
CA GLY A 503 5.64 -31.81 32.74
C GLY A 503 6.32 -30.48 33.14
N GLN A 504 7.20 -30.50 34.14
CA GLN A 504 8.01 -29.35 34.56
C GLN A 504 9.02 -28.90 33.50
N ILE A 505 9.58 -29.83 32.71
CA ILE A 505 10.44 -29.50 31.57
C ILE A 505 9.62 -28.83 30.46
N SER A 506 8.43 -29.34 30.14
CA SER A 506 7.52 -28.69 29.19
C SER A 506 7.11 -27.28 29.66
N GLN A 507 6.77 -27.10 30.94
CA GLN A 507 6.51 -25.76 31.52
C GLN A 507 7.71 -24.80 31.41
N GLN A 508 8.95 -25.30 31.52
CA GLN A 508 10.15 -24.49 31.30
C GLN A 508 10.32 -24.07 29.84
N PHE A 509 10.01 -24.96 28.88
CA PHE A 509 9.99 -24.58 27.46
C PHE A 509 8.89 -23.56 27.13
N THR A 510 7.69 -23.70 27.72
CA THR A 510 6.63 -22.68 27.63
C THR A 510 7.11 -21.32 28.14
N LEU A 511 7.76 -21.28 29.31
CA LEU A 511 8.30 -20.05 29.90
C LEU A 511 9.43 -19.45 29.04
N ASN A 512 10.29 -20.29 28.47
CA ASN A 512 11.36 -19.87 27.56
C ASN A 512 10.80 -19.25 26.27
N GLY A 513 9.81 -19.89 25.64
CA GLY A 513 9.10 -19.37 24.47
C GLY A 513 8.42 -18.04 24.74
N ALA A 514 7.72 -17.91 25.87
CA ALA A 514 7.07 -16.65 26.27
C ALA A 514 8.07 -15.50 26.44
N ASN A 515 9.25 -15.76 27.03
CA ASN A 515 10.28 -14.75 27.23
C ASN A 515 10.99 -14.36 25.91
N LYS A 516 11.24 -15.31 25.00
CA LYS A 516 11.72 -14.98 23.65
C LYS A 516 10.71 -14.15 22.88
N LEU A 517 9.44 -14.55 22.91
CA LEU A 517 8.34 -13.85 22.24
C LEU A 517 8.22 -12.42 22.78
N ALA A 518 8.38 -12.20 24.09
CA ALA A 518 8.44 -10.86 24.67
C ALA A 518 9.64 -10.04 24.12
N ASN A 519 10.83 -10.64 24.00
CA ASN A 519 12.00 -9.97 23.41
C ASN A 519 11.80 -9.63 21.92
N LEU A 520 11.19 -10.51 21.13
CA LEU A 520 10.85 -10.27 19.73
C LEU A 520 9.84 -9.11 19.59
N LEU A 521 8.81 -9.09 20.45
CA LEU A 521 7.80 -8.04 20.44
C LEU A 521 8.34 -6.70 20.92
N SER A 522 9.24 -6.68 21.91
CA SER A 522 9.97 -5.47 22.30
C SER A 522 10.80 -4.95 21.12
N SER A 523 11.54 -5.84 20.45
CA SER A 523 12.39 -5.46 19.31
C SER A 523 11.58 -4.91 18.13
N ALA A 524 10.42 -5.52 17.83
CA ALA A 524 9.48 -5.03 16.83
C ALA A 524 8.83 -3.69 17.23
N MET A 525 8.50 -3.52 18.51
CA MET A 525 7.98 -2.27 19.06
C MET A 525 9.04 -1.15 19.01
N ASP A 526 10.30 -1.44 19.31
CA ASP A 526 11.39 -0.47 19.22
C ASP A 526 11.66 -0.07 17.76
N ALA A 527 11.66 -1.01 16.82
CA ALA A 527 11.73 -0.72 15.39
C ALA A 527 10.56 0.18 14.92
N MET A 528 9.33 -0.14 15.34
CA MET A 528 8.13 0.64 15.02
C MET A 528 8.13 2.03 15.67
N ASN A 529 8.58 2.16 16.92
CA ASN A 529 8.77 3.45 17.58
C ASN A 529 9.81 4.31 16.83
N ASN A 530 10.94 3.71 16.41
CA ASN A 530 11.97 4.41 15.63
C ASN A 530 11.47 4.87 14.25
N ALA A 531 10.66 4.04 13.57
CA ALA A 531 10.01 4.40 12.31
C ALA A 531 9.02 5.57 12.49
N MET A 532 8.24 5.60 13.58
CA MET A 532 7.36 6.72 13.92
C MET A 532 8.10 7.98 14.40
N ALA A 533 9.33 7.85 14.89
CA ALA A 533 10.14 8.96 15.41
C ALA A 533 10.88 9.75 14.31
N LEU A 534 10.85 9.30 13.05
CA LEU A 534 11.45 9.96 11.90
C LEU A 534 10.46 10.95 11.24
N PRO A 535 10.64 12.28 11.35
CA PRO A 535 9.73 13.24 10.74
C PRO A 535 9.96 13.36 9.23
N GLY A 536 8.89 13.25 8.45
CA GLY A 536 8.79 13.93 7.15
C GLY A 536 9.61 13.39 5.97
N LYS A 537 10.26 12.23 6.06
CA LYS A 537 10.94 11.62 4.89
C LYS A 537 10.17 10.43 4.34
N GLY A 538 9.10 10.71 3.63
CA GLY A 538 8.34 9.70 2.89
C GLY A 538 9.15 9.08 1.76
N GLU A 539 8.98 7.78 1.54
CA GLU A 539 9.52 7.09 0.36
C GLU A 539 8.68 7.46 -0.87
N GLY A 540 9.32 8.16 -1.80
CA GLY A 540 8.83 8.42 -3.14
C GLY A 540 10.00 8.34 -4.12
N GLU A 541 9.77 7.79 -5.30
CA GLU A 541 10.83 7.68 -6.31
C GLU A 541 11.23 9.07 -6.86
N PRO A 542 12.49 9.25 -7.29
CA PRO A 542 12.99 10.52 -7.83
C PRO A 542 12.44 10.78 -9.25
N GLY A 543 11.16 11.12 -9.34
CA GLY A 543 10.53 11.70 -10.52
C GLY A 543 10.88 13.17 -10.68
N GLU A 544 11.13 13.62 -11.91
CA GLU A 544 11.54 14.99 -12.20
C GLU A 544 10.39 16.00 -11.95
N GLY A 545 10.65 17.06 -11.17
CA GLY A 545 9.98 18.35 -11.39
C GLY A 545 8.80 18.76 -10.50
N GLN A 546 8.62 18.21 -9.28
CA GLN A 546 7.91 18.94 -8.20
C GLN A 546 8.16 18.32 -6.82
N SER A 547 8.81 19.08 -5.91
CA SER A 547 9.00 18.63 -4.52
C SER A 547 7.70 18.76 -3.72
N SER A 548 7.31 17.68 -3.04
CA SER A 548 6.19 17.71 -2.06
C SER A 548 6.65 18.29 -0.71
N GLY A 549 7.25 19.49 -0.75
CA GLY A 549 7.49 20.31 0.43
C GLY A 549 6.26 21.14 0.80
N PHE A 550 6.28 21.79 1.98
CA PHE A 550 5.28 22.81 2.31
C PHE A 550 5.43 24.00 1.34
N GLN A 551 4.33 24.42 0.73
CA GLN A 551 4.35 25.55 -0.22
C GLN A 551 4.30 26.89 0.51
N LEU A 552 4.83 27.96 -0.11
CA LEU A 552 4.85 29.31 0.47
C LEU A 552 3.46 29.83 0.94
N PRO A 553 2.34 29.57 0.23
CA PRO A 553 0.99 29.88 0.72
C PRO A 553 0.63 29.24 2.07
N ASP A 554 1.20 28.09 2.44
CA ASP A 554 0.93 27.45 3.73
C ASP A 554 1.80 28.02 4.85
N ILE A 555 3.04 28.45 4.56
CA ILE A 555 3.84 29.23 5.51
C ILE A 555 3.12 30.54 5.84
N ILE A 556 2.56 31.24 4.84
CA ILE A 556 1.76 32.46 5.02
C ILE A 556 0.53 32.21 5.91
N LYS A 557 -0.27 31.16 5.64
CA LYS A 557 -1.44 30.81 6.46
C LYS A 557 -1.06 30.50 7.92
N LYS A 558 0.02 29.73 8.13
CA LYS A 558 0.49 29.39 9.48
C LYS A 558 0.98 30.64 10.23
N GLN A 559 1.75 31.51 9.57
CA GLN A 559 2.22 32.78 10.13
C GLN A 559 1.03 33.69 10.52
N GLU A 560 -0.03 33.72 9.72
CA GLU A 560 -1.28 34.41 10.04
C GLU A 560 -1.98 33.80 11.27
N SER A 561 -2.03 32.47 11.40
CA SER A 561 -2.65 31.82 12.56
C SER A 561 -1.93 32.10 13.87
N LEU A 562 -0.58 32.15 13.87
CA LEU A 562 0.20 32.45 15.08
C LEU A 562 -0.06 33.87 15.62
N MET A 563 -0.31 34.83 14.73
CA MET A 563 -0.65 36.19 15.15
C MET A 563 -2.03 36.29 15.80
N LYS A 564 -3.01 35.50 15.34
CA LYS A 564 -4.35 35.46 15.93
C LYS A 564 -4.32 34.74 17.29
N GLU A 565 -3.66 33.59 17.34
CA GLU A 565 -3.45 32.81 18.56
C GLU A 565 -2.74 33.60 19.68
N GLY A 566 -1.82 34.51 19.32
CA GLY A 566 -1.22 35.46 20.25
C GLY A 566 -2.04 36.71 20.59
N GLN A 567 -2.98 37.14 19.71
CA GLN A 567 -3.92 38.22 20.00
C GLN A 567 -5.01 37.79 20.99
N ASP A 568 -5.59 36.61 20.78
CA ASP A 568 -6.68 36.05 21.60
C ASP A 568 -6.29 35.86 23.08
N GLY A 569 -4.99 35.84 23.38
CA GLY A 569 -4.45 35.83 24.74
C GLY A 569 -4.49 37.17 25.49
N LYS A 570 -4.82 38.31 24.85
CA LYS A 570 -4.62 39.65 25.45
C LYS A 570 -5.81 40.61 25.56
N GLU A 571 -7.05 40.17 25.31
CA GLU A 571 -8.26 40.95 25.69
C GLU A 571 -8.57 40.89 27.20
N GLY A 572 -7.54 40.91 28.06
CA GLY A 572 -7.64 40.58 29.49
C GLY A 572 -7.34 41.70 30.50
N ASN A 573 -6.73 42.82 30.10
CA ASN A 573 -6.58 44.03 30.94
C ASN A 573 -6.01 45.22 30.15
N ASP A 574 -6.81 46.28 29.96
CA ASP A 574 -6.51 47.62 30.53
C ASP A 574 -7.65 48.60 30.21
N GLY A 575 -7.97 49.51 31.15
CA GLY A 575 -9.13 50.40 30.99
C GLY A 575 -8.99 51.77 31.64
N LYS A 576 -8.77 52.81 30.82
CA LYS A 576 -9.17 54.21 31.10
C LYS A 576 -8.96 55.15 29.90
N LYS A 577 -9.92 56.07 29.69
CA LYS A 577 -9.71 57.33 28.96
C LYS A 577 -8.94 58.33 29.83
N PRO A 578 -8.13 59.20 29.22
CA PRO A 578 -8.45 60.64 29.20
C PRO A 578 -8.82 61.15 27.79
N GLY A 579 -8.97 62.46 27.60
CA GLY A 579 -9.29 63.06 26.30
C GLY A 579 -8.86 64.54 26.14
N ASP A 580 -9.20 65.08 24.96
CA ASP A 580 -9.07 66.48 24.47
C ASP A 580 -7.67 67.07 24.23
N GLY A 581 -7.49 67.76 23.07
CA GLY A 581 -6.29 68.57 22.75
C GLY A 581 -5.81 68.57 21.28
N GLU A 582 -6.52 69.28 20.38
CA GLU A 582 -6.16 69.85 19.05
C GLU A 582 -4.85 69.46 18.28
N GLY A 583 -4.88 69.30 16.93
CA GLY A 583 -3.65 68.91 16.17
C GLY A 583 -3.44 69.11 14.64
N LYS A 584 -4.42 69.52 13.82
CA LYS A 584 -4.32 69.85 12.35
C LYS A 584 -4.03 68.75 11.28
N LYS A 585 -4.65 68.98 10.11
CA LYS A 585 -4.51 68.39 8.74
C LYS A 585 -3.26 68.95 8.00
N PRO A 586 -2.76 68.39 6.86
CA PRO A 586 -3.44 68.09 5.55
C PRO A 586 -3.54 66.58 5.22
N GLY A 587 -4.11 66.07 4.10
CA GLY A 587 -4.48 66.64 2.78
C GLY A 587 -3.42 66.29 1.71
N GLU A 588 -3.70 65.79 0.49
CA GLU A 588 -4.92 65.52 -0.34
C GLU A 588 -4.64 64.27 -1.22
N GLY A 589 -5.53 63.64 -2.01
CA GLY A 589 -6.94 63.89 -2.38
C GLY A 589 -7.50 62.82 -3.34
N LYS A 590 -8.78 62.94 -3.75
CA LYS A 590 -9.49 62.14 -4.79
C LYS A 590 -10.40 63.05 -5.63
N PRO A 591 -10.70 62.66 -6.89
CA PRO A 591 -12.09 62.53 -7.38
C PRO A 591 -12.42 61.04 -7.68
N GLY A 592 -13.67 60.56 -7.84
CA GLY A 592 -14.98 61.23 -8.04
C GLY A 592 -15.46 61.01 -9.50
N GLU A 593 -16.72 60.69 -9.82
CA GLU A 593 -17.94 60.28 -9.06
C GLU A 593 -18.89 59.54 -10.08
N SER A 594 -20.16 59.13 -9.90
CA SER A 594 -21.25 59.28 -8.91
C SER A 594 -22.27 58.09 -9.02
N GLY A 595 -23.35 58.06 -8.22
CA GLY A 595 -24.52 57.19 -8.49
C GLY A 595 -25.50 56.90 -7.33
N PRO A 596 -26.64 57.63 -7.20
CA PRO A 596 -27.70 57.43 -6.16
C PRO A 596 -29.14 57.29 -6.76
N PRO A 597 -30.27 57.29 -5.99
CA PRO A 597 -30.66 56.72 -4.66
C PRO A 597 -31.86 55.70 -4.81
N GLY A 598 -32.61 55.18 -3.81
CA GLY A 598 -32.49 55.16 -2.34
C GLY A 598 -33.83 55.26 -1.55
N GLN A 599 -34.60 54.16 -1.37
CA GLN A 599 -35.73 53.95 -0.41
C GLN A 599 -35.77 52.47 0.00
N GLY A 600 -36.09 52.00 1.23
CA GLY A 600 -36.42 52.65 2.51
C GLY A 600 -37.89 52.46 2.93
N GLY A 601 -38.28 51.71 3.98
CA GLY A 601 -37.54 50.83 4.93
C GLY A 601 -38.01 51.00 6.39
N LYS A 602 -38.33 49.93 7.15
CA LYS A 602 -38.77 49.98 8.56
C LYS A 602 -38.57 48.69 9.39
N ASP A 603 -38.08 48.89 10.62
CA ASP A 603 -38.48 48.36 11.95
C ASP A 603 -39.12 46.97 12.11
N GLY A 604 -38.68 46.24 13.14
CA GLY A 604 -39.40 45.11 13.77
C GLY A 604 -39.42 45.25 15.29
N GLN A 605 -40.23 44.47 16.01
CA GLN A 605 -40.23 44.48 17.48
C GLN A 605 -40.59 43.12 18.12
N GLU A 606 -40.27 43.04 19.42
CA GLU A 606 -40.32 41.95 20.38
C GLU A 606 -41.63 41.14 20.45
N GLY A 607 -41.53 39.90 20.95
CA GLY A 607 -42.69 39.06 21.31
C GLY A 607 -42.86 38.92 22.83
N GLN A 608 -44.09 38.62 23.28
CA GLN A 608 -44.38 38.29 24.67
C GLN A 608 -45.42 37.17 24.83
N SER A 609 -45.19 36.38 25.87
CA SER A 609 -46.05 35.43 26.60
C SER A 609 -47.58 35.45 26.42
N GLY A 610 -48.18 34.26 26.39
CA GLY A 610 -49.61 34.01 26.67
C GLY A 610 -49.86 32.52 27.00
N GLU A 611 -50.72 32.24 27.98
CA GLU A 611 -50.94 30.89 28.55
C GLU A 611 -52.27 30.23 28.10
N GLY A 612 -52.38 28.91 28.28
CA GLY A 612 -53.51 28.35 29.03
C GLY A 612 -54.63 27.57 28.31
N GLY A 613 -54.53 26.23 28.31
CA GLY A 613 -55.69 25.31 28.35
C GLY A 613 -56.46 25.03 27.03
N GLN A 614 -57.37 24.04 26.97
CA GLN A 614 -57.69 22.93 27.90
C GLN A 614 -58.56 21.85 27.21
N SER A 615 -58.28 20.54 27.44
CA SER A 615 -59.15 19.34 27.19
C SER A 615 -59.66 19.04 25.75
N GLY A 616 -59.96 17.78 25.36
CA GLY A 616 -59.80 16.49 26.06
C GLY A 616 -60.44 15.28 25.30
N GLU A 617 -60.26 14.06 25.87
CA GLU A 617 -60.92 12.77 25.54
C GLU A 617 -60.60 12.08 24.17
N GLY A 618 -60.55 10.74 24.05
CA GLY A 618 -60.67 9.65 25.06
C GLY A 618 -60.52 8.22 24.50
N GLY A 619 -60.45 7.21 25.38
CA GLY A 619 -60.35 5.75 25.08
C GLY A 619 -58.90 5.20 25.18
N GLU A 620 -58.49 4.31 26.10
CA GLU A 620 -58.96 2.94 26.49
C GLU A 620 -58.68 1.82 25.47
N SER A 621 -58.21 0.61 25.84
CA SER A 621 -57.64 0.10 27.11
C SER A 621 -56.89 -1.24 26.89
N GLY A 622 -56.07 -1.70 27.85
CA GLY A 622 -55.41 -3.03 27.80
C GLY A 622 -54.36 -3.30 28.89
N GLN A 623 -54.62 -4.25 29.79
CA GLN A 623 -53.72 -4.69 30.90
C GLN A 623 -52.89 -5.92 30.48
N GLY A 624 -51.80 -6.35 31.14
CA GLY A 624 -51.07 -5.95 32.36
C GLY A 624 -49.77 -6.79 32.44
N GLY A 625 -49.00 -6.94 33.53
CA GLY A 625 -49.09 -6.47 34.92
C GLY A 625 -48.36 -7.46 35.87
N LYS A 626 -47.88 -6.99 37.04
CA LYS A 626 -47.14 -7.73 38.11
C LYS A 626 -45.63 -7.95 37.90
N ASP A 627 -44.77 -7.93 38.95
CA ASP A 627 -44.94 -7.58 40.37
C ASP A 627 -43.62 -6.97 40.93
N GLY A 628 -43.66 -6.30 42.10
CA GLY A 628 -42.44 -5.74 42.72
C GLY A 628 -42.57 -5.35 44.20
N LYS A 629 -41.41 -5.14 44.86
CA LYS A 629 -41.12 -4.57 46.21
C LYS A 629 -39.66 -4.09 46.19
N GLY A 630 -39.18 -3.04 46.87
CA GLY A 630 -39.69 -2.29 48.04
C GLY A 630 -38.83 -2.63 49.28
N SER A 631 -38.29 -1.68 50.08
CA SER A 631 -38.55 -0.22 50.20
C SER A 631 -37.46 0.53 51.02
N THR A 632 -37.44 1.89 50.97
CA THR A 632 -36.93 2.88 51.99
C THR A 632 -35.44 2.81 52.44
N GLY A 633 -34.68 3.89 52.71
CA GLY A 633 -34.84 5.37 52.79
C GLY A 633 -33.49 5.97 53.33
N GLU A 634 -33.26 7.24 53.71
CA GLU A 634 -33.99 8.52 53.60
C GLU A 634 -33.09 9.73 54.04
N SER A 635 -33.41 10.99 53.68
CA SER A 635 -32.76 12.29 54.11
C SER A 635 -31.28 12.57 53.68
N GLY A 636 -30.76 13.81 53.63
CA GLY A 636 -31.37 15.16 53.68
C GLY A 636 -30.40 16.38 53.84
N GLN A 637 -30.33 17.26 52.81
CA GLN A 637 -30.11 18.73 52.80
C GLN A 637 -28.91 19.46 53.52
N GLY A 638 -28.22 20.37 52.79
CA GLY A 638 -27.35 21.48 53.32
C GLY A 638 -25.81 21.21 53.37
N GLY A 639 -24.89 22.20 53.40
CA GLY A 639 -25.01 23.65 53.12
C GLY A 639 -23.88 24.56 53.71
N GLN A 640 -22.97 25.10 52.88
CA GLN A 640 -22.01 26.22 53.10
C GLN A 640 -20.90 26.16 54.18
N GLY A 641 -19.78 26.89 53.93
CA GLY A 641 -18.71 27.27 54.87
C GLY A 641 -17.49 26.31 54.98
N GLY A 642 -16.28 26.74 55.35
CA GLY A 642 -15.74 28.11 55.55
C GLY A 642 -14.58 28.20 56.57
N GLU A 643 -13.33 28.36 56.08
CA GLU A 643 -12.07 28.77 56.76
C GLU A 643 -11.57 28.12 58.10
N GLY A 644 -10.23 27.94 58.19
CA GLY A 644 -9.45 28.15 59.43
C GLY A 644 -8.60 27.01 60.02
N GLY A 645 -7.33 27.31 60.42
CA GLY A 645 -6.77 26.74 61.67
C GLY A 645 -5.52 25.83 61.68
N GLN A 646 -4.34 26.33 61.28
CA GLN A 646 -2.97 26.06 61.78
C GLN A 646 -2.56 24.77 62.57
N GLY A 647 -1.42 24.17 62.16
CA GLY A 647 -0.32 23.73 63.05
C GLY A 647 -0.24 22.23 63.46
N SER A 648 0.93 21.66 63.81
CA SER A 648 2.33 22.17 63.78
C SER A 648 3.38 21.04 63.91
N ASN A 649 4.68 21.40 63.93
CA ASN A 649 5.92 20.61 64.10
C ASN A 649 6.43 19.87 62.83
N GLY A 650 7.72 19.82 62.48
CA GLY A 650 8.96 20.31 63.13
C GLY A 650 9.98 19.15 63.29
N GLU A 651 11.30 19.28 63.09
CA GLU A 651 12.22 20.42 62.76
C GLU A 651 13.13 20.01 61.56
N GLY A 652 14.33 20.52 61.19
CA GLY A 652 15.35 21.47 61.70
C GLY A 652 16.78 20.92 61.44
N SER A 653 17.85 21.64 61.04
CA SER A 653 18.08 23.06 60.67
C SER A 653 18.89 23.13 59.33
N GLY A 654 19.85 24.00 58.93
CA GLY A 654 20.74 25.02 59.54
C GLY A 654 22.21 24.53 59.60
N SER A 655 23.28 25.29 59.28
CA SER A 655 23.51 26.61 58.63
C SER A 655 24.88 26.54 57.86
N ASP A 656 25.68 27.54 57.43
CA ASP A 656 25.82 29.03 57.47
C ASP A 656 26.78 29.45 56.30
N GLY A 657 27.29 30.67 56.05
CA GLY A 657 27.16 31.99 56.67
C GLY A 657 28.26 32.99 56.24
N THR A 658 27.92 34.30 56.13
CA THR A 658 28.75 35.56 56.30
C THR A 658 30.10 35.80 55.53
N SER A 659 30.61 37.04 55.29
CA SER A 659 30.04 38.41 55.19
C SER A 659 31.06 39.50 54.69
N GLY A 660 30.57 40.65 54.17
CA GLY A 660 31.28 41.95 54.00
C GLY A 660 32.13 42.17 52.73
N LYS A 661 32.68 43.34 52.34
CA LYS A 661 32.56 44.83 52.64
C LYS A 661 33.56 45.54 51.66
N ASP A 662 33.59 46.82 51.23
CA ASP A 662 32.84 48.11 51.25
C ASP A 662 33.38 48.94 50.02
N GLY A 663 32.95 50.14 49.58
CA GLY A 663 31.82 51.03 49.90
C GLY A 663 32.08 52.53 49.53
N ASN A 664 31.11 53.21 48.88
CA ASN A 664 30.90 54.68 48.70
C ASN A 664 31.86 55.55 47.80
N ASP A 665 31.33 56.13 46.71
CA ASP A 665 31.18 57.60 46.53
C ASP A 665 30.13 57.96 45.44
N ASN A 666 29.83 59.25 45.22
CA ASN A 666 28.58 59.78 44.67
C ASN A 666 28.70 60.43 43.27
N GLY A 667 27.66 60.33 42.41
CA GLY A 667 27.67 60.98 41.08
C GLY A 667 26.53 60.61 40.12
N SER A 668 25.41 61.35 40.18
CA SER A 668 24.26 61.43 39.26
C SER A 668 24.23 60.57 37.98
N GLY A 669 23.28 59.63 37.91
CA GLY A 669 22.78 59.03 36.67
C GLY A 669 21.27 58.76 36.78
N ASP A 670 20.48 59.29 35.83
CA ASP A 670 19.04 59.02 35.77
C ASP A 670 18.78 57.63 35.15
N SER A 671 17.85 56.87 35.72
CA SER A 671 17.53 55.49 35.31
C SER A 671 16.20 55.04 35.90
N GLN A 672 15.15 55.08 35.07
CA GLN A 672 13.81 54.66 35.48
C GLN A 672 13.73 53.15 35.73
N GLU A 673 12.97 52.75 36.74
CA GLU A 673 12.85 51.38 37.20
C GLU A 673 12.15 50.46 36.17
N LYS A 674 12.77 49.32 35.85
CA LYS A 674 12.08 48.24 35.13
C LYS A 674 11.03 47.60 36.04
N ARG A 675 9.74 47.80 35.73
CA ARG A 675 8.65 46.98 36.27
C ARG A 675 8.71 45.59 35.65
N GLY A 676 9.06 44.58 36.44
CA GLY A 676 8.93 43.17 36.03
C GLY A 676 7.46 42.76 36.04
N TYR A 677 6.96 42.28 34.90
CA TYR A 677 5.69 41.54 34.85
C TYR A 677 5.87 40.16 35.49
N LYS A 678 4.79 39.64 36.09
CA LYS A 678 4.67 38.25 36.50
C LYS A 678 3.64 37.59 35.59
N GLU A 679 4.12 36.90 34.56
CA GLU A 679 3.28 36.03 33.72
C GLU A 679 2.80 34.82 34.53
N SER A 680 1.72 34.19 34.06
CA SER A 680 1.26 32.91 34.61
C SER A 680 1.94 31.71 33.95
N GLU A 681 1.99 30.57 34.64
CA GLU A 681 2.59 29.33 34.11
C GLU A 681 1.92 28.86 32.81
N GLU A 682 0.61 29.08 32.67
CA GLU A 682 -0.14 28.84 31.42
C GLU A 682 0.24 29.81 30.30
N GLU A 683 0.51 31.08 30.63
CA GLU A 683 0.85 32.13 29.66
C GLU A 683 2.26 31.92 29.09
N SER A 684 3.25 31.66 29.94
CA SER A 684 4.60 31.30 29.49
C SER A 684 4.62 29.96 28.73
N GLY A 685 3.72 29.01 29.07
CA GLY A 685 3.51 27.79 28.30
C GLY A 685 3.02 28.04 26.86
N ARG A 686 2.02 28.92 26.69
CA ARG A 686 1.55 29.34 25.35
C ARG A 686 2.61 30.11 24.56
N ILE A 687 3.37 30.99 25.22
CA ILE A 687 4.48 31.73 24.61
C ILE A 687 5.55 30.77 24.07
N TYR A 688 5.89 29.71 24.82
CA TYR A 688 6.83 28.69 24.38
C TYR A 688 6.30 27.86 23.19
N GLU A 689 4.99 27.57 23.14
CA GLU A 689 4.39 26.90 21.99
C GLU A 689 4.39 27.79 20.72
N ILE A 690 4.03 29.08 20.86
CA ILE A 690 4.10 30.06 19.75
C ILE A 690 5.56 30.20 19.26
N TYR A 691 6.53 30.26 20.17
CA TYR A 691 7.97 30.24 19.84
C TYR A 691 8.36 29.01 19.02
N LYS A 692 7.98 27.80 19.48
CA LYS A 692 8.29 26.55 18.76
C LYS A 692 7.69 26.53 17.36
N ARG A 693 6.42 26.92 17.22
CA ARG A 693 5.74 26.98 15.92
C ARG A 693 6.40 28.04 15.00
N GLN A 694 6.79 29.21 15.52
CA GLN A 694 7.50 30.23 14.75
C GLN A 694 8.87 29.74 14.24
N GLN A 695 9.61 29.01 15.08
CA GLN A 695 10.88 28.39 14.71
C GLN A 695 10.71 27.30 13.62
N GLU A 696 9.66 26.49 13.71
CA GLU A 696 9.31 25.51 12.67
C GLU A 696 8.99 26.18 11.32
N LEU A 697 8.32 27.34 11.32
CA LEU A 697 8.08 28.12 10.10
C LEU A 697 9.36 28.69 9.49
N ARG A 698 10.28 29.21 10.32
CA ARG A 698 11.56 29.71 9.82
C ARG A 698 12.37 28.59 9.18
N ASN A 699 12.43 27.42 9.82
CA ASN A 699 13.15 26.26 9.25
C ASN A 699 12.51 25.81 7.91
N GLN A 700 11.16 25.78 7.83
CA GLN A 700 10.45 25.48 6.58
C GLN A 700 10.75 26.51 5.47
N LEU A 701 10.91 27.79 5.82
CA LEU A 701 11.32 28.83 4.87
C LEU A 701 12.80 28.69 4.46
N GLU A 702 13.71 28.43 5.41
CA GLU A 702 15.15 28.21 5.14
C GLU A 702 15.39 27.01 4.21
N ASP A 703 14.63 25.92 4.35
CA ASP A 703 14.72 24.76 3.46
C ASP A 703 14.06 24.97 2.08
N MET A 704 13.10 25.88 1.96
CA MET A 704 12.47 26.30 0.70
C MET A 704 13.43 27.18 -0.12
N ILE A 705 14.04 28.20 0.48
CA ILE A 705 15.06 29.07 -0.15
C ILE A 705 16.16 28.23 -0.80
N ARG A 706 16.63 27.19 -0.09
CA ARG A 706 17.68 26.27 -0.54
C ARG A 706 17.29 25.36 -1.71
N GLN A 707 15.99 25.12 -1.93
CA GLN A 707 15.51 24.36 -3.07
C GLN A 707 15.31 25.23 -4.31
N GLU A 708 14.93 26.50 -4.13
CA GLU A 708 14.54 27.40 -5.22
C GLU A 708 15.63 28.43 -5.59
N GLY A 709 16.71 28.54 -4.81
CA GLY A 709 17.85 29.42 -5.11
C GLY A 709 17.62 30.90 -4.80
N LEU A 710 16.65 31.21 -3.94
CA LEU A 710 16.16 32.57 -3.66
C LEU A 710 17.00 33.33 -2.60
N GLU A 711 18.29 33.02 -2.49
CA GLU A 711 19.17 33.42 -1.37
C GLU A 711 19.21 34.95 -1.13
N GLY A 712 19.09 35.78 -2.17
CA GLY A 712 19.25 37.24 -2.06
C GLY A 712 18.06 38.04 -1.56
N ILE A 713 16.85 37.46 -1.43
CA ILE A 713 15.62 38.20 -1.07
C ILE A 713 15.08 37.81 0.30
N VAL A 714 15.32 36.57 0.75
CA VAL A 714 14.56 35.97 1.86
C VAL A 714 15.35 35.94 3.17
N ASP A 715 16.67 36.17 3.14
CA ASP A 715 17.51 36.29 4.35
C ASP A 715 16.92 37.27 5.38
N ASP A 716 16.49 38.47 4.94
CA ASP A 716 15.82 39.49 5.77
C ASP A 716 14.56 38.95 6.47
N ILE A 717 13.77 38.11 5.79
CA ILE A 717 12.57 37.49 6.36
C ILE A 717 12.98 36.46 7.44
N THR A 718 14.02 35.66 7.20
CA THR A 718 14.50 34.69 8.21
C THR A 718 15.11 35.39 9.43
N ASP A 719 15.78 36.53 9.25
CA ASP A 719 16.37 37.33 10.33
C ASP A 719 15.30 38.11 11.12
N LYS A 720 14.25 38.59 10.46
CA LYS A 720 13.02 39.08 11.13
C LYS A 720 12.38 37.97 11.98
N MET A 721 12.26 36.74 11.47
CA MET A 721 11.77 35.58 12.24
C MET A 721 12.69 35.28 13.45
N LYS A 722 14.03 35.25 13.27
CA LYS A 722 15.01 35.09 14.37
C LYS A 722 14.89 36.19 15.42
N ALA A 723 14.55 37.42 15.03
CA ALA A 723 14.32 38.53 15.96
C ALA A 723 13.00 38.38 16.75
N VAL A 724 11.93 37.94 16.08
CA VAL A 724 10.64 37.60 16.72
C VAL A 724 10.80 36.46 17.71
N GLU A 725 11.49 35.38 17.34
CA GLU A 725 11.81 34.25 18.22
C GLU A 725 12.53 34.68 19.50
N ARG A 726 13.51 35.59 19.42
CA ARG A 726 14.21 36.12 20.60
C ARG A 726 13.28 36.96 21.48
N LYS A 727 12.50 37.88 20.89
CA LYS A 727 11.56 38.71 21.67
C LYS A 727 10.43 37.91 22.32
N LEU A 728 9.98 36.81 21.72
CA LEU A 728 9.02 35.89 22.35
C LEU A 728 9.59 35.32 23.67
N LEU A 729 10.87 34.93 23.68
CA LEU A 729 11.55 34.43 24.89
C LEU A 729 11.89 35.56 25.89
N ASP A 730 12.33 36.72 25.40
CA ASP A 730 12.81 37.83 26.25
C ASP A 730 11.68 38.69 26.84
N GLN A 731 10.52 38.77 26.19
CA GLN A 731 9.46 39.76 26.46
C GLN A 731 8.01 39.26 26.26
N GLY A 732 7.82 37.96 26.02
CA GLY A 732 6.52 37.35 25.74
C GLY A 732 5.85 37.85 24.45
N PHE A 733 4.61 37.41 24.21
CA PHE A 733 3.83 37.89 23.06
C PHE A 733 3.34 39.32 23.31
N ASN A 734 4.00 40.32 22.74
CA ASN A 734 3.69 41.73 22.94
C ASN A 734 3.41 42.48 21.62
N ARG A 735 3.00 43.74 21.70
CA ARG A 735 2.59 44.53 20.52
C ARG A 735 3.73 44.78 19.52
N GLU A 736 4.99 44.80 19.96
CA GLU A 736 6.14 44.86 19.03
C GLU A 736 6.33 43.53 18.30
N VAL A 737 6.26 42.41 19.04
CA VAL A 737 6.34 41.04 18.48
C VAL A 737 5.25 40.83 17.44
N GLN A 738 4.01 41.21 17.76
CA GLN A 738 2.87 41.16 16.84
C GLN A 738 3.10 42.03 15.59
N ASN A 739 3.62 43.26 15.74
CA ASN A 739 3.93 44.13 14.60
C ASN A 739 5.00 43.51 13.69
N GLN A 740 6.04 42.89 14.25
CA GLN A 740 7.10 42.24 13.49
C GLN A 740 6.61 40.95 12.80
N MET A 741 5.69 40.20 13.42
CA MET A 741 5.01 39.08 12.74
C MET A 741 4.14 39.55 11.56
N MET A 742 3.48 40.72 11.67
CA MET A 742 2.71 41.30 10.54
C MET A 742 3.63 41.74 9.40
N GLU A 743 4.81 42.29 9.72
CA GLU A 743 5.84 42.62 8.73
C GLU A 743 6.34 41.36 8.00
N ILE A 744 6.62 40.28 8.74
CA ILE A 744 7.00 38.97 8.18
C ILE A 744 5.89 38.43 7.25
N GLN A 745 4.62 38.44 7.67
CA GLN A 745 3.51 37.98 6.82
C GLN A 745 3.40 38.80 5.52
N HIS A 746 3.56 40.12 5.61
CA HIS A 746 3.53 41.03 4.47
C HIS A 746 4.70 40.79 3.50
N ASP A 747 5.91 40.52 4.01
CA ASP A 747 7.07 40.25 3.16
C ASP A 747 7.02 38.83 2.54
N LEU A 748 6.45 37.84 3.24
CA LEU A 748 6.12 36.53 2.65
C LEU A 748 5.06 36.65 1.54
N LEU A 749 4.06 37.53 1.70
CA LEU A 749 3.06 37.81 0.65
C LEU A 749 3.71 38.44 -0.60
N LYS A 750 4.65 39.37 -0.43
CA LYS A 750 5.44 39.91 -1.57
C LYS A 750 6.24 38.82 -2.28
N LEU A 751 6.86 37.91 -1.52
CA LEU A 751 7.66 36.81 -2.08
C LEU A 751 6.80 35.91 -2.97
N LYS A 752 5.60 35.55 -2.51
CA LYS A 752 4.60 34.80 -3.28
C LYS A 752 4.11 35.56 -4.52
N ASP A 753 3.90 36.87 -4.42
CA ASP A 753 3.49 37.67 -5.57
C ASP A 753 4.61 37.84 -6.61
N ALA A 754 5.89 37.75 -6.19
CA ALA A 754 7.05 37.70 -7.08
C ALA A 754 7.20 36.32 -7.75
N GLU A 755 7.05 35.22 -7.00
CA GLU A 755 6.96 33.84 -7.51
C GLU A 755 5.88 33.73 -8.63
N LEU A 756 4.69 34.30 -8.38
CA LEU A 756 3.56 34.37 -9.32
C LEU A 756 3.74 35.34 -10.52
N GLN A 757 4.82 36.11 -10.55
CA GLN A 757 5.24 36.93 -11.70
C GLN A 757 6.37 36.25 -12.47
N GLN A 758 7.37 35.71 -11.77
CA GLN A 758 8.47 34.97 -12.38
C GLN A 758 7.97 33.73 -13.15
N GLY A 759 6.98 33.02 -12.60
CA GLY A 759 6.25 31.94 -13.28
C GLY A 759 5.37 32.35 -14.47
N LYS A 760 5.42 33.61 -14.93
CA LYS A 760 4.72 34.11 -16.13
C LYS A 760 5.63 34.69 -17.21
N GLU A 761 6.88 35.04 -16.91
CA GLU A 761 7.81 35.52 -17.95
C GLU A 761 8.42 34.36 -18.77
N ASP A 762 8.40 33.13 -18.24
CA ASP A 762 8.75 31.91 -18.97
C ASP A 762 7.63 31.40 -19.90
N GLU A 763 6.89 32.31 -20.56
CA GLU A 763 6.08 31.98 -21.75
C GLU A 763 7.01 31.66 -22.94
N ARG A 764 7.66 30.49 -22.88
CA ARG A 764 8.27 29.85 -24.05
C ARG A 764 7.21 29.65 -25.13
N GLU A 765 7.44 30.25 -26.30
CA GLU A 765 6.61 30.02 -27.49
C GLU A 765 6.38 28.52 -27.72
N GLY A 766 5.11 28.11 -27.65
CA GLY A 766 4.67 26.71 -27.56
C GLY A 766 4.82 25.89 -28.85
N ASN A 767 6.04 25.73 -29.34
CA ASN A 767 6.37 24.71 -30.35
C ASN A 767 6.13 23.31 -29.75
N THR A 768 4.98 22.73 -30.07
CA THR A 768 4.45 21.53 -29.42
C THR A 768 5.32 20.29 -29.68
N ASN A 769 6.10 19.93 -28.67
CA ASN A 769 6.99 18.77 -28.69
C ASN A 769 6.21 17.46 -28.57
N ARG A 770 5.55 17.04 -29.66
CA ARG A 770 5.02 15.66 -29.82
C ARG A 770 6.20 14.68 -29.92
N LYS A 771 6.67 14.20 -28.77
CA LYS A 771 7.56 13.05 -28.67
C LYS A 771 6.89 11.98 -27.82
N ASP A 772 6.54 10.86 -28.45
CA ASP A 772 6.12 9.66 -27.75
C ASP A 772 7.24 9.20 -26.81
N PHE A 773 6.92 8.96 -25.54
CA PHE A 773 7.90 8.60 -24.52
C PHE A 773 8.28 7.12 -24.64
N ASN A 774 9.17 6.82 -25.60
CA ASN A 774 9.83 5.53 -25.69
C ASN A 774 10.82 5.40 -24.52
N ASN A 775 10.38 4.76 -23.43
CA ASN A 775 11.21 4.46 -22.27
C ASN A 775 12.29 3.42 -22.64
N PRO A 776 13.60 3.77 -22.63
CA PRO A 776 14.67 2.84 -22.93
C PRO A 776 15.10 2.10 -21.65
N THR A 777 14.16 1.50 -20.93
CA THR A 777 14.48 0.51 -19.91
C THR A 777 15.25 -0.62 -20.58
N ASN A 778 16.55 -0.71 -20.31
CA ASN A 778 17.40 -1.83 -20.68
C ASN A 778 17.07 -3.08 -19.83
N ALA A 779 15.78 -3.45 -19.78
CA ALA A 779 15.40 -4.83 -19.64
C ALA A 779 16.06 -5.56 -20.81
N VAL A 780 17.08 -6.37 -20.52
CA VAL A 780 17.80 -7.13 -21.53
C VAL A 780 16.78 -8.07 -22.16
N LEU A 781 16.31 -7.75 -23.37
CA LEU A 781 15.39 -8.57 -24.13
C LEU A 781 15.94 -10.01 -24.13
N PRO A 782 15.18 -11.00 -23.63
CA PRO A 782 15.66 -12.37 -23.57
C PRO A 782 16.18 -12.79 -24.94
N ASP A 783 17.44 -13.23 -25.00
CA ASP A 783 18.06 -13.57 -26.28
C ASP A 783 17.23 -14.67 -26.93
N ALA A 784 16.61 -14.35 -28.06
CA ALA A 784 15.81 -15.28 -28.86
C ALA A 784 16.58 -16.56 -29.18
N SER A 785 17.92 -16.51 -29.22
CA SER A 785 18.75 -17.69 -29.41
C SER A 785 18.52 -18.74 -28.30
N MET A 786 18.24 -18.34 -27.05
CA MET A 786 17.96 -19.28 -25.96
C MET A 786 16.70 -20.10 -26.24
N TYR A 787 15.63 -19.48 -26.74
CA TYR A 787 14.37 -20.16 -27.08
C TYR A 787 14.46 -21.05 -28.34
N PHE A 788 15.39 -20.77 -29.24
CA PHE A 788 15.59 -21.51 -30.50
C PHE A 788 16.75 -22.53 -30.49
N ASN A 789 17.68 -22.41 -29.52
CA ASN A 789 18.83 -23.31 -29.33
C ASN A 789 18.63 -24.27 -28.14
N SER A 790 17.72 -23.97 -27.21
CA SER A 790 17.32 -24.94 -26.20
C SER A 790 16.68 -26.17 -26.87
N LYS A 791 17.32 -27.33 -26.71
CA LYS A 791 16.58 -28.59 -26.79
C LYS A 791 15.62 -28.60 -25.62
N GLU A 792 14.36 -28.26 -25.90
CA GLU A 792 13.27 -28.37 -24.97
C GLU A 792 13.13 -29.85 -24.55
N ILE A 793 13.76 -30.20 -23.43
CA ILE A 793 13.54 -31.49 -22.79
C ILE A 793 12.14 -31.42 -22.20
N LEU A 794 11.14 -31.72 -23.04
CA LEU A 794 9.76 -31.84 -22.62
C LEU A 794 9.72 -32.94 -21.56
N ASN A 795 9.75 -32.54 -20.29
CA ASN A 795 9.80 -33.46 -19.17
C ASN A 795 8.40 -34.03 -18.94
N ARG A 796 7.96 -34.83 -19.92
CA ARG A 796 6.79 -35.69 -19.85
C ARG A 796 7.06 -36.74 -18.78
N GLN A 797 6.88 -36.34 -17.52
CA GLN A 797 6.44 -37.26 -16.49
C GLN A 797 5.14 -37.87 -17.01
N VAL A 798 5.25 -39.06 -17.60
CA VAL A 798 4.11 -39.80 -18.11
C VAL A 798 3.26 -40.11 -16.89
N LEU A 799 2.13 -39.41 -16.75
CA LEU A 799 1.20 -39.58 -15.64
C LEU A 799 1.02 -41.08 -15.39
N PRO A 800 1.29 -41.57 -14.16
CA PRO A 800 1.41 -42.99 -13.91
C PRO A 800 0.06 -43.66 -14.22
N LEU A 801 0.02 -44.37 -15.36
CA LEU A 801 -1.17 -45.04 -15.88
C LEU A 801 -1.92 -45.73 -14.74
N GLN A 802 -3.14 -45.26 -14.46
CA GLN A 802 -4.00 -45.86 -13.45
C GLN A 802 -4.06 -47.38 -13.71
N GLN A 803 -4.06 -48.19 -12.64
CA GLN A 803 -3.84 -49.64 -12.73
C GLN A 803 -4.70 -50.32 -13.81
N GLN A 804 -5.95 -49.88 -13.99
CA GLN A 804 -6.85 -50.33 -15.05
C GLN A 804 -6.28 -50.19 -16.47
N TYR A 805 -5.67 -49.06 -16.83
CA TYR A 805 -5.01 -48.88 -18.12
C TYR A 805 -3.68 -49.61 -18.19
N LYS A 806 -2.95 -49.71 -17.06
CA LYS A 806 -1.70 -50.48 -16.98
C LYS A 806 -1.91 -52.00 -17.12
N GLN A 807 -3.11 -52.49 -16.81
CA GLN A 807 -3.56 -53.85 -17.11
C GLN A 807 -3.94 -54.00 -18.58
N LYS A 808 -4.83 -53.14 -19.12
CA LYS A 808 -5.24 -53.20 -20.53
C LYS A 808 -4.07 -53.09 -21.52
N VAL A 809 -3.09 -52.22 -21.23
CA VAL A 809 -1.85 -52.12 -22.02
C VAL A 809 -1.00 -53.39 -21.94
N LYS A 810 -1.01 -54.10 -20.79
CA LYS A 810 -0.35 -55.41 -20.63
C LYS A 810 -1.13 -56.58 -21.26
N GLU A 811 -2.42 -56.42 -21.57
CA GLU A 811 -3.18 -57.38 -22.36
C GLU A 811 -2.93 -57.13 -23.85
N TYR A 812 -3.02 -55.89 -24.30
CA TYR A 812 -2.70 -55.47 -25.67
C TYR A 812 -1.30 -55.94 -26.12
N PHE A 813 -0.24 -55.66 -25.33
CA PHE A 813 1.12 -56.15 -25.58
C PHE A 813 1.36 -57.64 -25.20
N LYS A 814 0.30 -58.42 -24.99
CA LYS A 814 0.35 -59.89 -24.92
C LYS A 814 -0.38 -60.59 -26.06
N GLU A 815 -1.33 -59.91 -26.71
CA GLU A 815 -2.04 -60.46 -27.87
C GLU A 815 -1.18 -60.34 -29.14
N ASP A 816 -0.55 -59.19 -29.39
CA ASP A 816 0.38 -59.00 -30.52
C ASP A 816 1.84 -59.35 -30.16
N GLY A 817 2.13 -60.65 -30.11
CA GLY A 817 3.47 -61.18 -29.84
C GLY A 817 4.44 -61.12 -31.03
N ARG A 818 4.89 -59.92 -31.46
CA ARG A 818 6.03 -59.75 -32.40
C ARG A 818 6.91 -58.54 -32.08
N LEU A 819 8.23 -58.77 -32.15
CA LEU A 819 9.37 -57.88 -31.88
C LEU A 819 9.56 -57.54 -30.39
#